data_AF-A0A6G0UZZ0-F1
#
_entry.id   AF-A0A6G0UZZ0-F1
#
_cell.length_a   1.000
_cell.length_b   1.000
_cell.length_c   1.000
_cell.angle_alpha   90.00
_cell.angle_beta   90.00
_cell.angle_gamma   90.00
#
_symmetry.space_group_name_H-M   'P 1'
#
loop_
_entity.id
_entity.type
_entity.pdbx_description
1 polymer ?
#
loop_
_entity_poly.entity_id
_entity_poly.type
_entity_poly.pdbx_seq_one_letter_code
_entity_poly.pdbx_strand_id
1 'polypeptide(L)'
;MKRDKILLFFTCLIGFVEGTIHYLPLREETRRNIALTKFGYDDMGTLQFNLSNFTVPDEVVSFKQSRENRETEKFGFIGFTLSRGSDISEGVRSNPHVCQLTNSDQGIDALFFIFDFAKDRLNVIRSGFINDLKLCPSLQDCPLFYDDSEVNATRPPDGNVLKRLWNKIVPPDEAIEMRDYIPLTLEGTKYNAQFAIRFFGSQRGEYQMFYHNCFNYKSNGYNDLVAVDFTVSIIEMNKNSYLSAGDSIKPHIYFYLAFCFAMASIAWIHKICRSDSDMVFRVHKLMTALIVLKTLSVFFHGMNYYYAAEYGHQQELWAVIFYITHLLKGALLFGTIILIGSGYTLFKNFLSDRDRRVFMIVLPLQIIDNIVMAIIDESEFAEQRYYFWVEVFMFLDLICCAAIILPIIWSIKHLEDGARSDGKAAFNLEKLRLFRHFYVIVIAYIYLTRFAKFMFDQTLPFNYEWLSVAITETATLFFFTLVGFKFRPVKMNPYLRLQQDEKDEDEAVALTSNGLFENVTKVQRITVTDEVNDIPGTIGGYSMISLNVLFASFHDSGSHQGSMSKLFLKLAKSGHNITIIDTTSIKGLPDYGFKNIHLVDMRCGNDYYKKFDIHKMVWEDMPGPISLSFVFAMGDMFLKDALEQKSNLFPEILGTEFDVVVLDDLFAVHGMFLGELLYREKRTPMIQYGTTFQLGILRSSRAYGSSFLNEPASAGPLPGNIDSVFHPGKFTSRVINFYTKFLELFVMPKNAEILMPTLNTLLEGRFSLQDHFSKSALVLTEAFWGLGLPISQGNEFHAVGSYCPKVGTLNKEIEEFLNDPKSKGTIMLAFGSHVRWGIAPQHLFDAYFGAFENLTDYRIVFSYNGKPKEVSKHIMLSSWAPQKEILNHPKTKIFISHSGLKSTNEVLCAGVPLILMPCFADQKYNSEFFSYLGYSEFMNKYTLTKEIILQNIHKVLDNFEEKKQKMLKIRSMYLDKVIDPMDLAEFYAKGNRLVLE
;
A
#
# COMPACT_ATOMS: atom_id res chain seq x y z
N MET A 1 4.01 47.60 -41.22
CA MET A 1 3.78 47.54 -39.77
C MET A 1 2.92 46.31 -39.37
N LYS A 2 3.33 45.07 -39.71
CA LYS A 2 2.67 43.82 -39.23
C LYS A 2 3.40 42.51 -39.62
N ARG A 3 4.71 42.56 -39.92
CA ARG A 3 5.49 41.37 -40.31
C ARG A 3 6.66 41.05 -39.37
N ASP A 4 7.03 41.98 -38.49
CA ASP A 4 8.18 41.83 -37.58
C ASP A 4 7.83 41.41 -36.15
N LYS A 5 6.55 41.10 -35.86
CA LYS A 5 6.11 40.72 -34.49
C LYS A 5 6.00 39.22 -34.24
N ILE A 6 6.11 38.37 -35.27
CA ILE A 6 5.99 36.91 -35.12
C ILE A 6 7.37 36.26 -34.95
N LEU A 7 8.44 36.86 -35.51
CA LEU A 7 9.80 36.34 -35.35
C LEU A 7 10.42 36.73 -34.00
N LEU A 8 9.95 37.82 -33.37
CA LEU A 8 10.39 38.29 -32.06
C LEU A 8 9.79 37.50 -30.88
N PHE A 9 8.81 36.63 -31.12
CA PHE A 9 8.25 35.75 -30.08
C PHE A 9 9.05 34.45 -29.91
N PHE A 10 9.87 34.08 -30.91
CA PHE A 10 10.68 32.85 -30.88
C PHE A 10 12.13 33.07 -30.43
N THR A 11 12.58 34.30 -30.24
CA THR A 11 13.99 34.62 -29.91
C THR A 11 14.23 35.20 -28.50
N CYS A 12 13.20 35.31 -27.65
CA CYS A 12 13.33 35.87 -26.29
C CYS A 12 13.29 34.86 -25.14
N LEU A 13 13.46 33.56 -25.40
CA LEU A 13 13.55 32.52 -24.38
C LEU A 13 14.83 31.68 -24.55
N ILE A 14 15.96 32.34 -24.78
CA ILE A 14 17.27 31.73 -24.58
C ILE A 14 17.83 32.37 -23.32
N GLY A 15 17.31 31.92 -22.18
CA GLY A 15 18.01 32.07 -20.91
C GLY A 15 19.14 31.05 -20.94
N PHE A 16 20.36 31.50 -20.66
CA PHE A 16 21.47 30.62 -20.37
C PHE A 16 21.10 29.80 -19.13
N VAL A 17 21.05 28.46 -19.25
CA VAL A 17 20.83 27.58 -18.11
C VAL A 17 21.87 26.46 -18.19
N GLU A 18 22.74 26.43 -17.19
CA GLU A 18 23.76 25.42 -16.99
C GLU A 18 23.11 24.25 -16.22
N GLY A 19 23.11 23.04 -16.78
CA GLY A 19 22.66 21.83 -16.06
C GLY A 19 23.62 21.47 -14.92
N THR A 20 23.29 20.39 -14.15
CA THR A 20 23.95 19.61 -13.05
C THR A 20 25.10 20.20 -12.20
N ILE A 21 25.80 21.21 -12.68
CA ILE A 21 26.40 22.28 -11.91
C ILE A 21 25.29 23.31 -11.62
N HIS A 22 24.74 23.27 -10.41
CA HIS A 22 23.73 24.25 -10.03
C HIS A 22 24.42 25.59 -9.75
N TYR A 23 24.13 26.63 -10.53
CA TYR A 23 24.56 28.00 -10.25
C TYR A 23 23.34 28.89 -10.09
N LEU A 24 22.93 29.12 -8.84
CA LEU A 24 21.68 29.79 -8.52
C LEU A 24 21.91 31.14 -7.85
N PRO A 25 21.84 32.27 -8.60
CA PRO A 25 21.87 33.61 -8.03
C PRO A 25 20.46 34.03 -7.56
N LEU A 26 20.23 34.04 -6.24
CA LEU A 26 18.99 34.50 -5.63
C LEU A 26 19.14 35.94 -5.12
N ARG A 27 18.16 36.79 -5.47
CA ARG A 27 18.10 38.22 -5.13
C ARG A 27 16.75 38.54 -4.49
N GLU A 28 16.78 39.35 -3.43
CA GLU A 28 15.63 39.77 -2.63
C GLU A 28 14.72 38.58 -2.24
N GLU A 29 15.34 37.46 -1.88
CA GLU A 29 14.64 36.21 -1.68
C GLU A 29 13.92 36.20 -0.33
N THR A 30 12.59 36.09 -0.38
CA THR A 30 11.69 36.14 0.79
C THR A 30 11.01 34.79 1.07
N ARG A 31 11.25 33.76 0.25
CA ARG A 31 10.68 32.43 0.45
C ARG A 31 11.18 31.80 1.75
N ARG A 32 10.25 31.09 2.39
CA ARG A 32 10.47 30.33 3.64
C ARG A 32 11.47 29.18 3.46
N ASN A 33 11.40 28.50 2.32
CA ASN A 33 12.29 27.40 1.98
C ASN A 33 12.44 27.30 0.46
N ILE A 34 13.55 26.72 0.02
CA ILE A 34 13.87 26.52 -1.40
C ILE A 34 14.60 25.19 -1.53
N ALA A 35 14.11 24.31 -2.41
CA ALA A 35 14.85 23.11 -2.80
C ALA A 35 16.00 23.52 -3.72
N LEU A 36 17.25 23.24 -3.33
CA LEU A 36 18.44 23.62 -4.08
C LEU A 36 18.91 22.53 -5.03
N THR A 37 18.95 21.28 -4.59
CA THR A 37 19.28 20.11 -5.43
C THR A 37 18.65 18.82 -4.89
N LYS A 38 18.48 17.84 -5.79
CA LYS A 38 18.10 16.45 -5.53
C LYS A 38 19.03 15.54 -6.35
N PHE A 39 19.89 14.76 -5.68
CA PHE A 39 20.89 13.93 -6.37
C PHE A 39 21.11 12.58 -5.69
N GLY A 40 21.21 11.51 -6.49
CA GLY A 40 21.53 10.16 -6.05
C GLY A 40 23.03 9.90 -6.07
N TYR A 41 23.63 9.69 -4.91
CA TYR A 41 25.05 9.41 -4.76
C TYR A 41 25.32 7.90 -4.70
N ASP A 42 26.18 7.44 -5.61
CA ASP A 42 26.75 6.09 -5.59
C ASP A 42 28.09 6.08 -4.83
N ASP A 43 28.72 4.92 -4.71
CA ASP A 43 30.03 4.79 -4.08
C ASP A 43 31.07 5.66 -4.81
N MET A 44 31.87 6.42 -4.04
CA MET A 44 32.79 7.46 -4.50
C MET A 44 32.13 8.71 -5.10
N GLY A 45 30.82 8.89 -4.92
CA GLY A 45 30.13 10.12 -5.31
C GLY A 45 30.65 11.34 -4.53
N THR A 46 30.58 12.52 -5.13
CA THR A 46 31.12 13.76 -4.55
C THR A 46 30.14 14.92 -4.67
N LEU A 47 29.98 15.66 -3.58
CA LEU A 47 29.25 16.92 -3.50
C LEU A 47 30.25 18.03 -3.21
N GLN A 48 30.27 19.10 -4.00
CA GLN A 48 30.93 20.35 -3.66
C GLN A 48 29.88 21.45 -3.55
N PHE A 49 29.91 22.19 -2.46
CA PHE A 49 29.00 23.30 -2.19
C PHE A 49 29.79 24.57 -1.96
N ASN A 50 29.45 25.63 -2.69
CA ASN A 50 30.04 26.95 -2.57
C ASN A 50 28.94 28.01 -2.48
N LEU A 51 28.87 28.66 -1.32
CA LEU A 51 28.03 29.81 -1.05
C LEU A 51 28.86 31.08 -1.22
N SER A 52 28.36 32.00 -2.04
CA SER A 52 28.97 33.30 -2.26
C SER A 52 27.95 34.43 -2.19
N ASN A 53 28.43 35.64 -1.87
CA ASN A 53 27.62 36.85 -1.82
C ASN A 53 26.40 36.78 -0.87
N PHE A 54 26.45 35.97 0.19
CA PHE A 54 25.32 35.87 1.12
C PHE A 54 25.19 37.16 1.93
N THR A 55 24.03 37.81 1.87
CA THR A 55 23.71 39.03 2.62
C THR A 55 22.37 38.90 3.32
N VAL A 56 22.27 39.59 4.46
CA VAL A 56 21.10 39.58 5.35
C VAL A 56 20.94 41.00 5.92
N PRO A 57 19.71 41.48 6.20
CA PRO A 57 19.51 42.83 6.74
C PRO A 57 20.27 43.05 8.06
N ASP A 58 20.81 44.26 8.25
CA ASP A 58 21.61 44.65 9.43
C ASP A 58 20.89 44.40 10.77
N GLU A 59 19.56 44.45 10.76
CA GLU A 59 18.69 44.17 11.91
C GLU A 59 18.85 42.72 12.41
N VAL A 60 19.06 41.74 11.52
CA VAL A 60 19.23 40.33 11.87
C VAL A 60 20.65 40.06 12.41
N VAL A 61 21.64 40.77 11.87
CA VAL A 61 23.05 40.67 12.30
C VAL A 61 23.26 41.32 13.67
N SER A 62 22.66 42.49 13.90
CA SER A 62 22.83 43.29 15.13
C SER A 62 22.07 42.72 16.35
N PHE A 63 20.91 42.07 16.16
CA PHE A 63 20.07 41.59 17.27
C PHE A 63 20.73 40.47 18.11
N LYS A 64 21.62 39.66 17.53
CA LYS A 64 22.34 38.59 18.26
C LYS A 64 23.52 39.08 19.10
N GLN A 65 24.03 40.29 18.86
CA GLN A 65 25.15 40.85 19.64
C GLN A 65 24.71 41.45 20.99
N SER A 66 23.40 41.65 21.22
CA SER A 66 22.87 42.21 22.46
C SER A 66 22.16 41.17 23.35
N ARG A 67 22.86 40.72 24.39
CA ARG A 67 22.42 40.06 25.65
C ARG A 67 22.16 38.54 25.73
N GLU A 68 22.74 38.02 26.82
CA GLU A 68 22.69 36.75 27.57
C GLU A 68 21.35 36.02 27.83
N ASN A 69 20.26 36.23 27.09
CA ASN A 69 19.00 35.56 27.39
C ASN A 69 18.79 34.26 26.59
N ARG A 70 18.82 33.14 27.35
CA ARG A 70 18.17 31.86 27.02
C ARG A 70 16.67 32.09 26.80
N GLU A 71 16.28 32.32 25.55
CA GLU A 71 14.95 32.02 24.96
C GLU A 71 15.08 32.19 23.44
N THR A 72 15.80 31.26 22.82
CA THR A 72 16.02 31.18 21.36
C THR A 72 14.75 30.90 20.55
N GLU A 73 13.58 30.78 21.19
CA GLU A 73 12.30 30.50 20.54
C GLU A 73 11.63 31.74 19.92
N LYS A 74 12.06 32.95 20.28
CA LYS A 74 11.45 34.20 19.78
C LYS A 74 11.95 34.65 18.40
N PHE A 75 13.08 34.16 17.90
CA PHE A 75 13.64 34.57 16.61
C PHE A 75 14.03 33.37 15.75
N GLY A 76 13.70 33.42 14.45
CA GLY A 76 13.95 32.32 13.50
C GLY A 76 15.45 32.11 13.20
N PHE A 77 15.78 30.94 12.64
CA PHE A 77 17.10 30.62 12.09
C PHE A 77 17.12 30.78 10.56
N ILE A 78 18.30 31.03 9.98
CA ILE A 78 18.55 30.87 8.55
C ILE A 78 19.59 29.78 8.40
N GLY A 79 19.49 28.96 7.35
CA GLY A 79 20.39 27.84 7.17
C GLY A 79 20.02 26.94 6.00
N PHE A 80 20.73 25.83 5.91
CA PHE A 80 20.53 24.78 4.92
C PHE A 80 20.33 23.42 5.59
N THR A 81 19.70 22.49 4.89
CA THR A 81 19.61 21.08 5.31
C THR A 81 19.99 20.19 4.15
N LEU A 82 20.87 19.21 4.38
CA LEU A 82 21.14 18.11 3.47
C LEU A 82 20.57 16.83 4.08
N SER A 83 19.46 16.33 3.55
CA SER A 83 18.80 15.12 4.05
C SER A 83 18.97 13.95 3.11
N ARG A 84 19.13 12.74 3.66
CA ARG A 84 19.04 11.49 2.90
C ARG A 84 17.55 11.09 2.83
N GLY A 85 17.03 10.89 1.61
CA GLY A 85 15.61 10.59 1.39
C GLY A 85 14.71 11.83 1.44
N SER A 86 13.41 11.61 1.67
CA SER A 86 12.35 12.62 1.52
C SER A 86 11.88 13.27 2.82
N ASP A 87 12.47 12.96 3.98
CA ASP A 87 11.94 13.43 5.28
C ASP A 87 11.79 14.95 5.37
N ILE A 88 12.81 15.72 4.96
CA ILE A 88 12.75 17.19 4.98
C ILE A 88 11.77 17.72 3.94
N SER A 89 11.74 17.14 2.72
CA SER A 89 10.83 17.60 1.67
C SER A 89 9.37 17.28 1.98
N GLU A 90 9.09 16.13 2.59
CA GLU A 90 7.78 15.76 3.14
C GLU A 90 7.41 16.64 4.34
N GLY A 91 8.36 16.95 5.22
CA GLY A 91 8.16 17.86 6.36
C GLY A 91 7.75 19.26 5.90
N VAL A 92 8.46 19.82 4.92
CA VAL A 92 8.14 21.11 4.29
C VAL A 92 6.75 21.10 3.64
N ARG A 93 6.37 19.99 2.98
CA ARG A 93 5.06 19.86 2.30
C ARG A 93 3.90 19.65 3.26
N SER A 94 4.07 18.76 4.24
CA SER A 94 3.02 18.38 5.20
C SER A 94 2.77 19.46 6.26
N ASN A 95 3.81 20.18 6.66
CA ASN A 95 3.76 21.22 7.69
C ASN A 95 4.37 22.54 7.20
N PRO A 96 3.71 23.25 6.25
CA PRO A 96 4.26 24.46 5.60
C PRO A 96 4.42 25.68 6.54
N HIS A 97 3.94 25.56 7.78
CA HIS A 97 4.06 26.58 8.83
C HIS A 97 5.20 26.30 9.81
N VAL A 98 5.88 25.15 9.70
CA VAL A 98 6.98 24.76 10.59
C VAL A 98 8.29 24.81 9.82
N CYS A 99 9.28 25.50 10.38
CA CYS A 99 10.61 25.55 9.80
C CYS A 99 11.38 24.27 10.10
N GLN A 100 11.80 23.51 9.10
CA GLN A 100 12.43 22.21 9.33
C GLN A 100 13.82 22.30 9.99
N LEU A 101 14.48 23.48 9.97
CA LEU A 101 15.73 23.69 10.73
C LEU A 101 15.57 23.52 12.24
N THR A 102 14.34 23.60 12.79
CA THR A 102 14.11 23.43 14.24
C THR A 102 13.91 21.98 14.66
N ASN A 103 13.82 21.03 13.72
CA ASN A 103 13.56 19.62 14.00
C ASN A 103 14.86 18.79 14.09
N SER A 104 16.00 19.43 14.40
CA SER A 104 17.31 18.77 14.42
C SER A 104 17.48 17.73 15.52
N ASP A 105 16.56 17.66 16.48
CA ASP A 105 16.51 16.73 17.61
C ASP A 105 15.59 15.50 17.39
N GLN A 106 14.90 15.43 16.25
CA GLN A 106 13.89 14.40 15.97
C GLN A 106 14.44 13.11 15.35
N GLY A 107 15.77 12.96 15.25
CA GLY A 107 16.39 11.74 14.71
C GLY A 107 16.24 11.57 13.19
N ILE A 108 15.96 12.66 12.46
CA ILE A 108 15.89 12.69 10.98
C ILE A 108 17.29 12.49 10.40
N ASP A 109 17.41 11.72 9.30
CA ASP A 109 18.67 11.49 8.58
C ASP A 109 19.09 12.74 7.79
N ALA A 110 19.61 13.76 8.49
CA ALA A 110 19.95 15.06 7.91
C ALA A 110 21.15 15.73 8.57
N LEU A 111 21.90 16.49 7.77
CA LEU A 111 22.86 17.50 8.20
C LEU A 111 22.17 18.87 8.17
N PHE A 112 22.21 19.59 9.28
CA PHE A 112 21.66 20.93 9.42
C PHE A 112 22.80 21.94 9.51
N PHE A 113 22.75 22.95 8.66
CA PHE A 113 23.73 24.01 8.55
C PHE A 113 23.08 25.32 9.00
N ILE A 114 23.41 25.82 10.20
CA ILE A 114 22.74 26.98 10.81
C ILE A 114 23.70 28.17 10.91
N PHE A 115 23.31 29.32 10.37
CA PHE A 115 24.15 30.52 10.42
C PHE A 115 24.31 31.06 11.86
N ASP A 116 25.58 31.28 12.23
CA ASP A 116 26.00 31.92 13.46
C ASP A 116 26.83 33.17 13.14
N PHE A 117 26.13 34.23 12.72
CA PHE A 117 26.72 35.52 12.33
C PHE A 117 27.54 36.18 13.44
N ALA A 118 27.34 35.82 14.71
CA ALA A 118 28.12 36.38 15.82
C ALA A 118 29.54 35.80 15.91
N LYS A 119 29.75 34.61 15.32
CA LYS A 119 31.02 33.87 15.35
C LYS A 119 31.56 33.59 13.94
N ASP A 120 30.99 34.23 12.92
CA ASP A 120 31.32 34.06 11.51
C ASP A 120 31.48 32.59 11.11
N ARG A 121 30.48 31.77 11.45
CA ARG A 121 30.49 30.33 11.17
C ARG A 121 29.10 29.77 10.86
N LEU A 122 29.09 28.65 10.15
CA LEU A 122 27.91 27.85 9.87
C LEU A 122 27.98 26.60 10.78
N ASN A 123 27.16 26.57 11.83
CA ASN A 123 27.13 25.44 12.76
C ASN A 123 26.56 24.21 12.06
N VAL A 124 27.19 23.05 12.23
CA VAL A 124 26.75 21.79 11.63
C VAL A 124 26.19 20.88 12.71
N ILE A 125 24.89 20.60 12.63
CA ILE A 125 24.22 19.60 13.48
C ILE A 125 23.96 18.36 12.64
N ARG A 126 24.34 17.19 13.15
CA ARG A 126 24.09 15.90 12.47
C ARG A 126 23.03 15.13 13.23
N SER A 127 22.11 14.54 12.50
CA SER A 127 21.07 13.69 13.05
C SER A 127 20.91 12.43 12.21
N GLY A 128 20.44 11.36 12.86
CA GLY A 128 20.11 10.09 12.21
C GLY A 128 21.32 9.22 11.82
N PHE A 129 21.14 8.39 10.80
CA PHE A 129 22.12 7.42 10.30
C PHE A 129 23.25 8.04 9.48
N ILE A 130 23.17 9.32 9.11
CA ILE A 130 24.20 10.02 8.31
C ILE A 130 25.17 10.85 9.16
N ASN A 131 25.26 10.56 10.47
CA ASN A 131 26.15 11.23 11.41
C ASN A 131 27.65 11.03 11.10
N ASP A 132 27.98 10.02 10.30
CA ASP A 132 29.32 9.65 9.88
C ASP A 132 29.79 10.38 8.60
N LEU A 133 28.95 11.22 7.98
CA LEU A 133 29.35 12.04 6.84
C LEU A 133 30.43 13.06 7.23
N LYS A 134 31.59 12.93 6.58
CA LYS A 134 32.75 13.81 6.76
C LYS A 134 32.64 15.02 5.84
N LEU A 135 32.78 16.21 6.43
CA LEU A 135 32.81 17.50 5.73
C LEU A 135 34.26 17.95 5.57
N CYS A 136 34.65 18.26 4.33
CA CYS A 136 36.01 18.67 3.98
C CYS A 136 36.01 20.11 3.45
N PRO A 137 37.05 20.92 3.68
CA PRO A 137 37.13 22.28 3.12
C PRO A 137 37.13 22.29 1.58
N SER A 138 37.75 21.28 0.97
CA SER A 138 37.76 21.06 -0.48
C SER A 138 37.70 19.57 -0.80
N LEU A 139 37.45 19.22 -2.07
CA LEU A 139 37.39 17.82 -2.49
C LEU A 139 38.75 17.11 -2.42
N GLN A 140 39.86 17.87 -2.51
CA GLN A 140 41.22 17.35 -2.34
C GLN A 140 41.49 16.91 -0.90
N ASP A 141 40.85 17.57 0.07
CA ASP A 141 40.99 17.28 1.49
C ASP A 141 40.11 16.11 1.94
N CYS A 142 39.19 15.65 1.08
CA CYS A 142 38.34 14.51 1.40
C CYS A 142 39.09 13.17 1.28
N PRO A 143 38.83 12.22 2.18
CA PRO A 143 39.49 10.91 2.17
C PRO A 143 39.24 10.20 0.84
N LEU A 144 40.23 9.46 0.34
CA LEU A 144 40.11 8.69 -0.92
C LEU A 144 39.60 7.25 -0.69
N PHE A 145 39.59 6.80 0.56
CA PHE A 145 39.16 5.47 0.98
C PHE A 145 38.34 5.58 2.27
N TYR A 146 37.39 4.67 2.46
CA TYR A 146 36.64 4.56 3.70
C TYR A 146 37.53 3.98 4.81
N ASP A 147 37.72 4.72 5.91
CA ASP A 147 38.52 4.28 7.04
C ASP A 147 37.63 3.76 8.17
N ASP A 148 37.54 2.44 8.29
CA ASP A 148 36.77 1.72 9.33
C ASP A 148 37.35 1.87 10.75
N SER A 149 38.51 2.51 10.92
CA SER A 149 39.25 2.47 12.18
C SER A 149 38.68 3.36 13.29
N GLU A 150 37.81 4.32 12.99
CA GLU A 150 37.23 5.23 13.99
C GLU A 150 35.91 4.74 14.62
N VAL A 151 35.15 3.87 13.95
CA VAL A 151 33.85 3.38 14.46
C VAL A 151 34.03 2.34 15.59
N ASN A 152 35.19 1.72 15.69
CA ASN A 152 35.51 0.70 16.70
C ASN A 152 36.18 1.25 17.98
N ALA A 153 36.28 2.57 18.17
CA ALA A 153 36.98 3.17 19.31
C ALA A 153 36.25 3.09 20.68
N THR A 154 35.20 2.28 20.82
CA THR A 154 34.46 2.08 22.09
C THR A 154 34.82 0.78 22.84
N ARG A 155 35.88 0.06 22.45
CA ARG A 155 36.50 -0.98 23.29
C ARG A 155 37.86 -0.50 23.82
N PRO A 156 38.15 -0.61 25.13
CA PRO A 156 39.46 -0.27 25.64
C PRO A 156 40.48 -1.24 25.04
N PRO A 157 41.57 -0.77 24.40
CA PRO A 157 42.59 -1.67 23.89
C PRO A 157 43.48 -2.12 25.04
N ASP A 158 43.51 -3.43 25.24
CA ASP A 158 44.50 -4.08 26.09
C ASP A 158 45.91 -3.90 25.51
N GLY A 159 46.83 -3.50 26.38
CA GLY A 159 48.27 -3.72 26.27
C GLY A 159 49.00 -3.26 25.00
N ASN A 160 49.45 -1.99 24.95
CA ASN A 160 50.83 -1.72 24.52
C ASN A 160 51.32 -0.30 24.88
N VAL A 161 52.23 -0.24 25.86
CA VAL A 161 52.87 0.99 26.36
C VAL A 161 53.69 1.71 25.28
N LEU A 162 54.24 0.96 24.32
CA LEU A 162 55.03 1.50 23.21
C LEU A 162 54.18 2.33 22.21
N LYS A 163 52.90 1.99 22.01
CA LYS A 163 52.02 2.72 21.09
C LYS A 163 51.58 4.08 21.67
N ARG A 164 51.47 4.19 23.00
CA ARG A 164 51.25 5.48 23.71
C ARG A 164 52.44 6.42 23.66
N LEU A 165 53.67 5.88 23.59
CA LEU A 165 54.89 6.67 23.46
C LEU A 165 55.10 7.16 22.03
N TRP A 166 54.79 6.34 21.02
CA TRP A 166 54.90 6.73 19.61
C TRP A 166 53.93 7.87 19.25
N ASN A 167 52.68 7.81 19.71
CA ASN A 167 51.68 8.87 19.50
C ASN A 167 51.97 10.16 20.28
N LYS A 168 52.99 10.18 21.14
CA LYS A 168 53.45 11.39 21.85
C LYS A 168 54.60 12.11 21.15
N ILE A 169 55.24 11.44 20.17
CA ILE A 169 56.49 11.89 19.54
C ILE A 169 56.25 12.38 18.10
N VAL A 170 55.19 11.93 17.44
CA VAL A 170 54.80 12.38 16.10
C VAL A 170 53.32 12.78 16.14
N PRO A 171 52.97 14.07 16.04
CA PRO A 171 51.59 14.45 15.78
C PRO A 171 51.23 13.99 14.36
N PRO A 172 50.09 13.32 14.14
CA PRO A 172 49.57 13.16 12.79
C PRO A 172 49.24 14.55 12.25
N ASP A 173 49.55 14.80 10.97
CA ASP A 173 49.08 16.00 10.27
C ASP A 173 47.55 16.01 10.35
N GLU A 174 47.00 16.86 11.22
CA GLU A 174 45.56 17.08 11.34
C GLU A 174 45.08 17.80 10.07
N ALA A 175 44.55 17.03 9.12
CA ALA A 175 43.55 17.57 8.21
C ALA A 175 42.42 18.12 9.09
N ILE A 176 42.18 19.44 9.03
CA ILE A 176 41.19 20.14 9.84
C ILE A 176 39.80 19.63 9.47
N GLU A 177 39.30 18.62 10.20
CA GLU A 177 37.96 18.08 10.01
C GLU A 177 36.93 19.14 10.43
N MET A 178 36.03 19.54 9.52
CA MET A 178 34.93 20.46 9.81
C MET A 178 33.81 19.74 10.56
N ARG A 179 34.14 19.26 11.76
CA ARG A 179 33.25 18.41 12.55
C ARG A 179 32.07 19.20 13.09
N ASP A 180 32.28 20.36 13.68
CA ASP A 180 31.18 21.07 14.36
C ASP A 180 30.71 22.34 13.65
N TYR A 181 31.53 22.89 12.74
CA TYR A 181 31.20 24.12 12.01
C TYR A 181 32.00 24.25 10.70
N ILE A 182 31.47 25.05 9.76
CA ILE A 182 32.16 25.52 8.56
C ILE A 182 32.47 27.02 8.76
N PRO A 183 33.71 27.49 8.53
CA PRO A 183 34.04 28.91 8.67
C PRO A 183 33.34 29.74 7.58
N LEU A 184 32.80 30.89 7.97
CA LEU A 184 32.31 31.90 7.02
C LEU A 184 33.43 32.91 6.78
N THR A 185 33.73 33.20 5.51
CA THR A 185 34.62 34.30 5.16
C THR A 185 33.80 35.56 4.88
N LEU A 186 34.14 36.65 5.56
CA LEU A 186 33.47 37.93 5.41
C LEU A 186 34.28 38.83 4.47
N GLU A 187 33.69 39.19 3.33
CA GLU A 187 34.24 40.16 2.38
C GLU A 187 33.33 41.39 2.32
N GLY A 188 33.69 42.44 3.06
CA GLY A 188 32.84 43.63 3.22
C GLY A 188 31.59 43.31 4.07
N THR A 189 30.42 43.27 3.45
CA THR A 189 29.13 42.90 4.08
C THR A 189 28.60 41.53 3.64
N LYS A 190 29.43 40.75 2.92
CA LYS A 190 29.01 39.51 2.27
C LYS A 190 29.70 38.30 2.89
N TYR A 191 28.92 37.27 3.20
CA TYR A 191 29.41 36.00 3.72
C TYR A 191 29.60 34.99 2.59
N ASN A 192 30.74 34.29 2.61
CA ASN A 192 31.02 33.16 1.72
C ASN A 192 31.34 31.90 2.56
N ALA A 193 31.03 30.72 2.03
CA ALA A 193 31.29 29.44 2.68
C ALA A 193 31.51 28.36 1.63
N GLN A 194 32.38 27.39 1.90
CA GLN A 194 32.56 26.24 1.01
C GLN A 194 32.77 24.96 1.80
N PHE A 195 32.27 23.84 1.29
CA PHE A 195 32.56 22.51 1.79
C PHE A 195 32.40 21.46 0.70
N ALA A 196 32.98 20.29 0.92
CA ALA A 196 32.84 19.13 0.07
C ALA A 196 32.52 17.87 0.90
N ILE A 197 31.85 16.91 0.27
CA ILE A 197 31.53 15.58 0.82
C ILE A 197 31.91 14.52 -0.22
N ARG A 198 32.48 13.41 0.24
CA ARG A 198 32.64 12.19 -0.57
C ARG A 198 31.89 11.05 0.10
N PHE A 199 31.02 10.38 -0.65
CA PHE A 199 30.14 9.32 -0.16
C PHE A 199 30.77 7.93 -0.36
N PHE A 200 30.64 7.07 0.65
CA PHE A 200 31.19 5.71 0.64
C PHE A 200 30.17 4.66 1.07
N GLY A 201 30.19 3.48 0.44
CA GLY A 201 29.58 2.25 0.98
C GLY A 201 28.13 2.41 1.48
N SER A 202 27.93 2.41 2.80
CA SER A 202 26.61 2.55 3.47
C SER A 202 25.98 3.94 3.34
N GLN A 203 26.75 4.97 2.97
CA GLN A 203 26.31 6.36 2.79
C GLN A 203 25.64 6.60 1.43
N ARG A 204 25.60 5.60 0.53
CA ARG A 204 24.93 5.67 -0.78
C ARG A 204 23.44 5.95 -0.63
N GLY A 205 22.91 6.92 -1.36
CA GLY A 205 21.51 7.29 -1.23
C GLY A 205 21.12 8.46 -2.10
N GLU A 206 19.82 8.75 -2.14
CA GLU A 206 19.32 10.02 -2.67
C GLU A 206 19.40 11.09 -1.58
N TYR A 207 20.01 12.23 -1.90
CA TYR A 207 20.14 13.36 -0.99
C TYR A 207 19.47 14.60 -1.57
N GLN A 208 18.88 15.40 -0.69
CA GLN A 208 18.16 16.61 -1.03
C GLN A 208 18.67 17.77 -0.19
N MET A 209 19.03 18.87 -0.85
CA MET A 209 19.53 20.09 -0.22
C MET A 209 18.42 21.16 -0.21
N PHE A 210 18.11 21.73 0.94
CA PHE A 210 17.14 22.82 1.07
C PHE A 210 17.76 24.03 1.76
N TYR A 211 17.44 25.22 1.28
CA TYR A 211 17.58 26.47 2.02
C TYR A 211 16.34 26.73 2.86
N HIS A 212 16.50 27.30 4.05
CA HIS A 212 15.41 27.67 4.95
C HIS A 212 15.64 29.06 5.55
N ASN A 213 14.58 29.87 5.53
CA ASN A 213 14.50 31.16 6.22
C ASN A 213 13.35 31.10 7.25
N CYS A 214 13.67 30.68 8.47
CA CYS A 214 12.67 30.50 9.53
C CYS A 214 12.02 31.82 9.99
N PHE A 215 12.63 32.98 9.72
CA PHE A 215 12.03 34.28 10.06
C PHE A 215 10.68 34.47 9.33
N ASN A 216 10.61 34.02 8.08
CA ASN A 216 9.44 34.21 7.23
C ASN A 216 8.31 33.21 7.49
N TYR A 217 8.48 32.26 8.42
CA TYR A 217 7.41 31.34 8.86
C TYR A 217 6.49 31.96 9.90
N LYS A 218 6.97 32.96 10.66
CA LYS A 218 6.24 33.61 11.77
C LYS A 218 5.76 35.04 11.43
N SER A 219 5.95 35.51 10.20
CA SER A 219 5.59 36.88 9.78
C SER A 219 4.07 37.05 9.57
N ASN A 220 3.52 38.18 10.01
CA ASN A 220 2.08 38.50 9.97
C ASN A 220 1.73 39.52 8.85
N GLY A 221 2.41 39.41 7.69
CA GLY A 221 2.16 40.27 6.53
C GLY A 221 3.35 40.30 5.56
N TYR A 222 3.13 40.83 4.35
CA TYR A 222 4.18 40.95 3.33
C TYR A 222 5.30 41.94 3.72
N ASN A 223 4.99 42.93 4.57
CA ASN A 223 5.95 43.97 4.98
C ASN A 223 6.94 43.50 6.06
N ASP A 224 6.71 42.33 6.66
CA ASP A 224 7.53 41.78 7.76
C ASP A 224 8.48 40.66 7.27
N LEU A 225 8.62 40.48 5.95
CA LEU A 225 9.45 39.42 5.37
C LEU A 225 10.92 39.83 5.32
N VAL A 226 11.79 38.96 5.83
CA VAL A 226 13.25 39.09 5.74
C VAL A 226 13.71 38.61 4.37
N ALA A 227 14.19 39.52 3.54
CA ALA A 227 14.80 39.22 2.25
C ALA A 227 16.29 38.91 2.40
N VAL A 228 16.81 37.96 1.62
CA VAL A 228 18.25 37.66 1.54
C VAL A 228 18.72 37.62 0.09
N ASP A 229 20.00 37.94 -0.13
CA ASP A 229 20.67 37.67 -1.40
C ASP A 229 21.74 36.62 -1.19
N PHE A 230 21.84 35.64 -2.08
CA PHE A 230 22.98 34.73 -2.09
C PHE A 230 23.12 34.01 -3.43
N THR A 231 24.33 33.54 -3.70
CA THR A 231 24.63 32.71 -4.86
C THR A 231 25.16 31.37 -4.38
N VAL A 232 24.51 30.28 -4.77
CA VAL A 232 24.94 28.92 -4.46
C VAL A 232 25.43 28.26 -5.74
N SER A 233 26.65 27.70 -5.67
CA SER A 233 27.22 26.83 -6.69
C SER A 233 27.36 25.41 -6.11
N ILE A 234 26.71 24.43 -6.74
CA ILE A 234 26.75 23.02 -6.33
C ILE A 234 27.27 22.19 -7.49
N ILE A 235 28.32 21.39 -7.26
CA ILE A 235 28.86 20.45 -8.23
C ILE A 235 28.69 19.03 -7.68
N GLU A 236 27.92 18.20 -8.36
CA GLU A 236 27.59 16.85 -7.95
C GLU A 236 28.06 15.85 -9.00
N MET A 237 28.78 14.81 -8.57
CA MET A 237 29.33 13.80 -9.48
C MET A 237 29.27 12.41 -8.87
N ASN A 238 28.97 11.42 -9.70
CA ASN A 238 29.28 10.01 -9.49
C ASN A 238 30.49 9.62 -10.36
N LYS A 239 30.90 8.34 -10.40
CA LYS A 239 32.09 7.81 -11.11
C LYS A 239 32.37 8.47 -12.48
N ASN A 240 33.08 9.60 -12.47
CA ASN A 240 33.34 10.49 -13.61
C ASN A 240 32.09 10.88 -14.43
N SER A 241 30.94 11.03 -13.78
CA SER A 241 29.70 11.44 -14.44
C SER A 241 28.92 12.41 -13.58
N TYR A 242 28.40 13.48 -14.18
CA TYR A 242 27.51 14.42 -13.50
C TYR A 242 26.08 13.90 -13.34
N LEU A 243 25.77 12.66 -13.76
CA LEU A 243 24.44 12.08 -13.59
C LEU A 243 24.27 11.47 -12.20
N SER A 244 23.05 11.64 -11.66
CA SER A 244 22.57 10.90 -10.49
C SER A 244 22.70 9.38 -10.71
N ALA A 245 22.84 8.60 -9.63
CA ALA A 245 23.04 7.16 -9.69
C ALA A 245 21.94 6.44 -10.51
N GLY A 246 20.68 6.86 -10.35
CA GLY A 246 19.53 6.35 -11.12
C GLY A 246 19.57 6.66 -12.62
N ASP A 247 20.31 7.70 -13.01
CA ASP A 247 20.37 8.25 -14.36
C ASP A 247 21.59 7.77 -15.13
N SER A 248 22.61 7.28 -14.43
CA SER A 248 23.89 6.83 -14.99
C SER A 248 23.76 5.87 -16.19
N ILE A 249 22.74 5.01 -16.20
CA ILE A 249 22.52 4.01 -17.26
C ILE A 249 21.62 4.54 -18.40
N LYS A 250 20.88 5.64 -18.19
CA LYS A 250 19.92 6.19 -19.17
C LYS A 250 20.52 6.45 -20.56
N PRO A 251 21.73 7.06 -20.72
CA PRO A 251 22.32 7.27 -22.05
C PRO A 251 22.43 5.96 -22.85
N HIS A 252 22.94 4.90 -22.21
CA HIS A 252 23.11 3.59 -22.86
C HIS A 252 21.78 2.95 -23.25
N ILE A 253 20.77 3.04 -22.38
CA ILE A 253 19.43 2.52 -22.65
C ILE A 253 18.81 3.23 -23.85
N TYR A 254 18.88 4.56 -23.89
CA TYR A 254 18.36 5.33 -25.01
C TYR A 254 19.08 4.98 -26.32
N PHE A 255 20.41 4.87 -26.34
CA PHE A 255 21.12 4.47 -27.56
C PHE A 255 20.78 3.04 -28.02
N TYR A 256 20.68 2.09 -27.10
CA TYR A 256 20.28 0.71 -27.43
C TYR A 256 18.87 0.67 -28.02
N LEU A 257 17.92 1.36 -27.40
CA LEU A 257 16.54 1.41 -27.88
C LEU A 257 16.42 2.19 -29.19
N ALA A 258 17.18 3.28 -29.37
CA ALA A 258 17.25 4.01 -30.64
C ALA A 258 17.70 3.08 -31.77
N PHE A 259 18.71 2.23 -31.52
CA PHE A 259 19.14 1.21 -32.47
C PHE A 259 18.02 0.19 -32.77
N CYS A 260 17.32 -0.32 -31.75
CA CYS A 260 16.18 -1.21 -31.96
C CYS A 260 15.05 -0.57 -32.78
N PHE A 261 14.70 0.69 -32.49
CA PHE A 261 13.71 1.45 -33.27
C PHE A 261 14.20 1.71 -34.71
N ALA A 262 15.50 1.96 -34.91
CA ALA A 262 16.08 2.12 -36.25
C ALA A 262 15.96 0.82 -37.06
N MET A 263 16.27 -0.33 -36.46
CA MET A 263 16.10 -1.64 -37.10
C MET A 263 14.64 -1.93 -37.45
N ALA A 264 13.70 -1.60 -36.54
CA ALA A 264 12.28 -1.71 -36.82
C ALA A 264 11.83 -0.77 -37.96
N SER A 265 12.34 0.47 -37.98
CA SER A 265 12.10 1.45 -39.06
C SER A 265 12.60 0.94 -40.41
N ILE A 266 13.81 0.40 -40.47
CA ILE A 266 14.40 -0.17 -41.69
C ILE A 266 13.57 -1.36 -42.16
N ALA A 267 13.20 -2.28 -41.27
CA ALA A 267 12.37 -3.43 -41.61
C ALA A 267 10.99 -3.02 -42.16
N TRP A 268 10.38 -1.98 -41.57
CA TRP A 268 9.10 -1.42 -42.01
C TRP A 268 9.20 -0.76 -43.39
N ILE A 269 10.20 0.10 -43.60
CA ILE A 269 10.46 0.77 -44.88
C ILE A 269 10.74 -0.26 -45.96
N HIS A 270 11.61 -1.24 -45.69
CA HIS A 270 11.93 -2.32 -46.62
C HIS A 270 10.68 -3.10 -47.05
N LYS A 271 9.77 -3.36 -46.10
CA LYS A 271 8.49 -4.03 -46.38
C LYS A 271 7.57 -3.19 -47.26
N ILE A 272 7.48 -1.88 -47.02
CA ILE A 272 6.70 -0.96 -47.85
C ILE A 272 7.28 -0.86 -49.26
N CYS A 273 8.60 -0.70 -49.40
CA CYS A 273 9.26 -0.58 -50.71
C CYS A 273 9.13 -1.85 -51.57
N ARG A 274 8.97 -3.02 -50.94
CA ARG A 274 8.72 -4.30 -51.64
C ARG A 274 7.25 -4.59 -51.92
N SER A 275 6.33 -3.78 -51.40
CA SER A 275 4.90 -3.97 -51.60
C SER A 275 4.43 -3.23 -52.84
N ASP A 276 3.46 -3.79 -53.57
CA ASP A 276 2.86 -3.13 -54.73
C ASP A 276 2.21 -1.80 -54.31
N SER A 277 2.28 -0.78 -55.19
CA SER A 277 1.75 0.56 -54.92
C SER A 277 0.26 0.54 -54.51
N ASP A 278 -0.51 -0.41 -55.04
CA ASP A 278 -1.95 -0.58 -54.75
C ASP A 278 -2.23 -1.06 -53.32
N MET A 279 -1.22 -1.56 -52.60
CA MET A 279 -1.33 -1.99 -51.20
C MET A 279 -0.85 -0.94 -50.19
N VAL A 280 -0.28 0.17 -50.66
CA VAL A 280 0.34 1.19 -49.79
C VAL A 280 -0.58 2.40 -49.60
N PHE A 281 -1.43 2.32 -48.57
CA PHE A 281 -2.25 3.45 -48.12
C PHE A 281 -1.46 4.55 -47.40
N ARG A 282 -2.04 5.74 -47.32
CA ARG A 282 -1.49 6.91 -46.62
C ARG A 282 -1.22 6.66 -45.13
N VAL A 283 -1.97 5.77 -44.47
CA VAL A 283 -1.69 5.31 -43.09
C VAL A 283 -0.28 4.75 -42.97
N HIS A 284 0.17 3.94 -43.95
CA HIS A 284 1.52 3.36 -43.90
C HIS A 284 2.61 4.45 -43.96
N LYS A 285 2.40 5.51 -44.76
CA LYS A 285 3.32 6.66 -44.84
C LYS A 285 3.39 7.42 -43.52
N LEU A 286 2.26 7.60 -42.85
CA LEU A 286 2.18 8.23 -41.51
C LEU A 286 2.86 7.36 -40.44
N MET A 287 2.63 6.03 -40.46
CA MET A 287 3.31 5.08 -39.59
C MET A 287 4.83 5.07 -39.80
N THR A 288 5.29 5.19 -41.06
CA THR A 288 6.72 5.34 -41.37
C THR A 288 7.29 6.63 -40.79
N ALA A 289 6.61 7.77 -40.99
CA ALA A 289 7.05 9.03 -40.40
C ALA A 289 7.10 8.95 -38.86
N LEU A 290 6.15 8.26 -38.25
CA LEU A 290 6.06 8.10 -36.80
C LEU A 290 7.21 7.28 -36.21
N ILE A 291 7.54 6.14 -36.82
CA ILE A 291 8.63 5.29 -36.30
C ILE A 291 10.01 5.94 -36.52
N VAL A 292 10.19 6.68 -37.62
CA VAL A 292 11.42 7.45 -37.88
C VAL A 292 11.57 8.60 -36.88
N LEU A 293 10.50 9.37 -36.63
CA LEU A 293 10.52 10.43 -35.61
C LEU A 293 10.76 9.86 -34.21
N LYS A 294 10.24 8.66 -33.91
CA LYS A 294 10.53 7.97 -32.65
C LYS A 294 12.01 7.60 -32.54
N THR A 295 12.61 7.03 -33.58
CA THR A 295 14.06 6.74 -33.63
C THR A 295 14.89 7.99 -33.35
N LEU A 296 14.60 9.10 -34.04
CA LEU A 296 15.30 10.37 -33.86
C LEU A 296 15.12 10.93 -32.43
N SER A 297 13.89 10.94 -31.92
CA SER A 297 13.58 11.43 -30.59
C SER A 297 14.33 10.67 -29.49
N VAL A 298 14.36 9.34 -29.55
CA VAL A 298 15.08 8.50 -28.58
C VAL A 298 16.60 8.70 -28.69
N PHE A 299 17.12 8.83 -29.92
CA PHE A 299 18.54 9.09 -30.16
C PHE A 299 18.97 10.44 -29.57
N PHE A 300 18.25 11.52 -29.87
CA PHE A 300 18.59 12.86 -29.35
C PHE A 300 18.44 12.94 -27.83
N HIS A 301 17.51 12.19 -27.24
CA HIS A 301 17.40 12.09 -25.78
C HIS A 301 18.63 11.41 -25.16
N GLY A 302 19.13 10.34 -25.79
CA GLY A 302 20.38 9.69 -25.41
C GLY A 302 21.60 10.60 -25.54
N MET A 303 21.67 11.39 -26.62
CA MET A 303 22.70 12.43 -26.79
C MET A 303 22.63 13.48 -25.69
N ASN A 304 21.42 13.92 -25.32
CA ASN A 304 21.24 14.91 -24.27
C ASN A 304 21.79 14.42 -22.92
N TYR A 305 21.41 13.21 -22.51
CA TYR A 305 21.93 12.58 -21.30
C TYR A 305 23.42 12.27 -21.36
N TYR A 306 23.97 11.95 -22.54
CA TYR A 306 25.41 11.76 -22.72
C TYR A 306 26.20 13.05 -22.47
N TYR A 307 25.76 14.17 -23.05
CA TYR A 307 26.41 15.47 -22.83
C TYR A 307 26.24 15.96 -21.39
N ALA A 308 25.07 15.74 -20.78
CA ALA A 308 24.87 16.01 -19.36
C ALA A 308 25.82 15.17 -18.49
N ALA A 309 26.02 13.88 -18.81
CA ALA A 309 26.95 13.01 -18.09
C ALA A 309 28.41 13.47 -18.15
N GLU A 310 28.85 13.97 -19.31
CA GLU A 310 30.25 14.32 -19.57
C GLU A 310 30.61 15.75 -19.14
N TYR A 311 29.73 16.72 -19.40
CA TYR A 311 30.03 18.15 -19.22
C TYR A 311 29.22 18.78 -18.08
N GLY A 312 28.31 18.03 -17.48
CA GLY A 312 27.47 18.53 -16.40
C GLY A 312 26.39 19.49 -16.85
N HIS A 313 26.22 19.77 -18.15
CA HIS A 313 25.13 20.60 -18.66
C HIS A 313 24.67 20.09 -20.02
N GLN A 314 23.43 20.39 -20.37
CA GLN A 314 22.90 20.07 -21.68
C GLN A 314 23.47 21.04 -22.74
N GLN A 315 23.72 20.52 -23.93
CA GLN A 315 24.14 21.33 -25.06
C GLN A 315 22.89 21.84 -25.81
N GLU A 316 22.77 23.15 -25.94
CA GLU A 316 21.56 23.83 -26.46
C GLU A 316 21.07 23.24 -27.79
N LEU A 317 22.00 22.96 -28.72
CA LEU A 317 21.64 22.43 -30.04
C LEU A 317 20.92 21.08 -29.94
N TRP A 318 21.41 20.17 -29.10
CA TRP A 318 20.85 18.84 -28.98
C TRP A 318 19.53 18.85 -28.20
N ALA A 319 19.43 19.69 -27.18
CA ALA A 319 18.20 19.93 -26.44
C ALA A 319 17.08 20.46 -27.37
N VAL A 320 17.37 21.49 -28.19
CA VAL A 320 16.42 22.03 -29.16
C VAL A 320 15.92 20.99 -30.16
N ILE A 321 16.84 20.17 -30.71
CA ILE A 321 16.47 19.11 -31.65
C ILE A 321 15.63 18.03 -30.95
N PHE A 322 15.97 17.67 -29.71
CA PHE A 322 15.16 16.78 -28.89
C PHE A 322 13.75 17.33 -28.70
N TYR A 323 13.57 18.61 -28.35
CA TYR A 323 12.24 19.21 -28.18
C TYR A 323 11.41 19.20 -29.46
N ILE A 324 12.01 19.59 -30.59
CA ILE A 324 11.33 19.59 -31.88
C ILE A 324 10.87 18.16 -32.23
N THR A 325 11.75 17.18 -32.09
CA THR A 325 11.43 15.78 -32.43
C THR A 325 10.43 15.16 -31.45
N HIS A 326 10.51 15.49 -30.16
CA HIS A 326 9.58 15.04 -29.13
C HIS A 326 8.16 15.57 -29.40
N LEU A 327 8.03 16.86 -29.70
CA LEU A 327 6.78 17.52 -30.02
C LEU A 327 6.12 16.92 -31.28
N LEU A 328 6.89 16.81 -32.37
CA LEU A 328 6.40 16.26 -33.64
C LEU A 328 5.96 14.80 -33.50
N LYS A 329 6.72 13.99 -32.76
CA LYS A 329 6.35 12.60 -32.45
C LYS A 329 5.04 12.54 -31.66
N GLY A 330 4.87 13.36 -30.62
CA GLY A 330 3.65 13.41 -29.80
C GLY A 330 2.41 13.70 -30.64
N ALA A 331 2.44 14.79 -31.41
CA ALA A 331 1.35 15.17 -32.29
C ALA A 331 1.01 14.09 -33.33
N LEU A 332 2.04 13.50 -33.95
CA LEU A 332 1.84 12.48 -34.99
C LEU A 332 1.34 11.14 -34.43
N LEU A 333 1.74 10.75 -33.22
CA LEU A 333 1.30 9.51 -32.56
C LEU A 333 -0.20 9.53 -32.31
N PHE A 334 -0.69 10.57 -31.63
CA PHE A 334 -2.11 10.70 -31.33
C PHE A 334 -2.94 10.86 -32.61
N GLY A 335 -2.46 11.67 -33.57
CA GLY A 335 -3.09 11.79 -34.88
C GLY A 335 -3.20 10.45 -35.62
N THR A 336 -2.16 9.61 -35.59
CA THR A 336 -2.14 8.30 -36.26
C THR A 336 -3.06 7.28 -35.56
N ILE A 337 -3.04 7.23 -34.22
CA ILE A 337 -3.92 6.33 -33.44
C ILE A 337 -5.40 6.66 -33.71
N ILE A 338 -5.74 7.95 -33.72
CA ILE A 338 -7.11 8.40 -34.01
C ILE A 338 -7.51 8.05 -35.44
N LEU A 339 -6.61 8.27 -36.39
CA LEU A 339 -6.88 8.00 -37.80
C LEU A 339 -7.10 6.51 -38.10
N ILE A 340 -6.39 5.65 -37.38
CA ILE A 340 -6.60 4.20 -37.41
C ILE A 340 -7.91 3.83 -36.70
N GLY A 341 -8.16 4.42 -35.53
CA GLY A 341 -9.36 4.15 -34.73
C GLY A 341 -10.68 4.63 -35.34
N SER A 342 -10.62 5.61 -36.26
CA SER A 342 -11.77 6.20 -36.97
C SER A 342 -11.90 5.75 -38.44
N GLY A 343 -11.04 4.85 -38.92
CA GLY A 343 -11.21 4.20 -40.23
C GLY A 343 -10.73 4.99 -41.46
N TYR A 344 -9.80 5.93 -41.34
CA TYR A 344 -9.19 6.68 -42.46
C TYR A 344 -10.15 7.47 -43.40
N THR A 345 -11.40 7.72 -43.02
CA THR A 345 -12.29 8.66 -43.73
C THR A 345 -12.37 9.98 -42.96
N LEU A 346 -11.23 10.71 -42.93
CA LEU A 346 -11.09 11.98 -42.23
C LEU A 346 -12.25 12.96 -42.56
N PHE A 347 -13.09 13.19 -41.55
CA PHE A 347 -13.82 14.44 -41.25
C PHE A 347 -15.18 14.77 -41.88
N LYS A 348 -16.00 13.81 -42.32
CA LYS A 348 -17.40 14.18 -42.61
C LYS A 348 -18.53 13.44 -41.88
N ASN A 349 -18.54 12.11 -41.75
CA ASN A 349 -19.83 11.46 -41.45
C ASN A 349 -19.89 10.48 -40.25
N PHE A 350 -18.81 10.19 -39.52
CA PHE A 350 -18.84 9.07 -38.54
C PHE A 350 -18.39 9.38 -37.09
N LEU A 351 -17.95 10.59 -36.79
CA LEU A 351 -17.85 11.02 -35.39
C LEU A 351 -19.08 11.85 -35.06
N SER A 352 -19.79 11.49 -33.99
CA SER A 352 -20.84 12.36 -33.44
C SER A 352 -20.24 13.75 -33.20
N ASP A 353 -21.00 14.82 -33.42
CA ASP A 353 -20.54 16.20 -33.18
C ASP A 353 -20.00 16.41 -31.77
N ARG A 354 -20.39 15.55 -30.81
CA ARG A 354 -19.83 15.52 -29.46
C ARG A 354 -18.40 14.98 -29.44
N ASP A 355 -18.14 13.84 -30.07
CA ASP A 355 -16.81 13.20 -30.09
C ASP A 355 -15.79 14.09 -30.80
N ARG A 356 -16.19 14.67 -31.94
CA ARG A 356 -15.35 15.62 -32.69
C ARG A 356 -14.96 16.84 -31.85
N ARG A 357 -15.87 17.34 -31.00
CA ARG A 357 -15.59 18.46 -30.09
C ARG A 357 -14.62 18.07 -28.97
N VAL A 358 -14.78 16.89 -28.37
CA VAL A 358 -13.83 16.37 -27.38
C VAL A 358 -12.42 16.31 -27.99
N PHE A 359 -12.29 15.79 -29.21
CA PHE A 359 -10.98 15.69 -29.89
C PHE A 359 -10.36 17.02 -30.29
N MET A 360 -11.16 18.00 -30.73
CA MET A 360 -10.66 19.36 -31.05
C MET A 360 -10.13 20.10 -29.82
N ILE A 361 -10.52 19.68 -28.62
CA ILE A 361 -10.04 20.24 -27.35
C ILE A 361 -8.83 19.46 -26.82
N VAL A 362 -8.91 18.12 -26.81
CA VAL A 362 -7.87 17.26 -26.20
C VAL A 362 -6.54 17.29 -26.97
N LEU A 363 -6.57 17.28 -28.31
CA LEU A 363 -5.34 17.26 -29.10
C LEU A 363 -4.47 18.52 -28.91
N PRO A 364 -5.01 19.76 -28.99
CA PRO A 364 -4.23 20.95 -28.66
C PRO A 364 -3.74 20.98 -27.21
N LEU A 365 -4.57 20.54 -26.25
CA LEU A 365 -4.16 20.47 -24.84
C LEU A 365 -2.98 19.52 -24.63
N GLN A 366 -2.97 18.36 -25.30
CA GLN A 366 -1.84 17.43 -25.24
C GLN A 366 -0.57 17.99 -25.90
N ILE A 367 -0.71 18.77 -26.97
CA ILE A 367 0.44 19.43 -27.59
C ILE A 367 1.01 20.47 -26.63
N ILE A 368 0.15 21.28 -26.00
CA ILE A 368 0.57 22.25 -24.97
C ILE A 368 1.21 21.54 -23.79
N ASP A 369 0.63 20.46 -23.32
CA ASP A 369 1.15 19.64 -22.22
C ASP A 369 2.56 19.13 -22.52
N ASN A 370 2.78 18.54 -23.70
CA ASN A 370 4.12 18.09 -24.12
C ASN A 370 5.13 19.25 -24.26
N ILE A 371 4.69 20.44 -24.69
CA ILE A 371 5.55 21.63 -24.76
C ILE A 371 5.93 22.09 -23.36
N VAL A 372 4.95 22.18 -22.46
CA VAL A 372 5.18 22.74 -21.12
C VAL A 372 5.96 21.76 -20.25
N MET A 373 5.71 20.45 -20.33
CA MET A 373 6.54 19.44 -19.66
C MET A 373 7.99 19.51 -20.12
N ALA A 374 8.25 19.68 -21.42
CA ALA A 374 9.60 19.85 -21.93
C ALA A 374 10.29 21.13 -21.41
N ILE A 375 9.54 22.22 -21.20
CA ILE A 375 10.05 23.46 -20.59
C ILE A 375 10.34 23.26 -19.10
N ILE A 376 9.48 22.52 -18.42
CA ILE A 376 9.63 22.26 -16.99
C ILE A 376 10.78 21.30 -16.72
N ASP A 377 11.00 20.29 -17.56
CA ASP A 377 12.15 19.38 -17.41
C ASP A 377 13.50 20.12 -17.49
N GLU A 378 13.52 21.32 -18.07
CA GLU A 378 14.69 22.21 -18.15
C GLU A 378 14.77 23.26 -17.04
N SER A 379 13.67 23.55 -16.35
CA SER A 379 13.71 24.55 -15.28
C SER A 379 14.34 23.96 -14.03
N GLU A 380 15.15 24.76 -13.35
CA GLU A 380 15.81 24.32 -12.14
C GLU A 380 14.80 24.05 -11.02
N PHE A 381 15.06 23.01 -10.23
CA PHE A 381 14.23 22.59 -9.09
C PHE A 381 13.94 23.71 -8.07
N ALA A 382 14.75 24.77 -8.05
CA ALA A 382 14.66 25.90 -7.14
C ALA A 382 13.65 27.00 -7.59
N GLU A 383 13.09 26.92 -8.79
CA GLU A 383 12.12 27.91 -9.26
C GLU A 383 10.77 27.79 -8.55
N GLN A 384 10.19 28.95 -8.16
CA GLN A 384 8.99 29.07 -7.31
C GLN A 384 7.74 28.32 -7.85
N ARG A 385 7.69 27.99 -9.14
CA ARG A 385 6.51 27.40 -9.78
C ARG A 385 6.75 26.01 -10.36
N TYR A 386 7.95 25.45 -10.23
CA TYR A 386 8.34 24.16 -10.81
C TYR A 386 7.34 23.05 -10.42
N TYR A 387 7.28 22.71 -9.13
CA TYR A 387 6.45 21.61 -8.63
C TYR A 387 4.95 21.81 -8.90
N PHE A 388 4.46 23.05 -8.75
CA PHE A 388 3.07 23.37 -9.04
C PHE A 388 2.72 23.07 -10.51
N TRP A 389 3.56 23.50 -11.45
CA TRP A 389 3.30 23.23 -12.86
C TRP A 389 3.50 21.76 -13.21
N VAL A 390 4.52 21.09 -12.68
CA VAL A 390 4.70 19.62 -12.85
C VAL A 390 3.42 18.89 -12.46
N GLU A 391 2.86 19.18 -11.28
CA GLU A 391 1.63 18.53 -10.79
C GLU A 391 0.41 18.86 -11.66
N VAL A 392 0.25 20.12 -12.07
CA VAL A 392 -0.85 20.56 -12.94
C VAL A 392 -0.82 19.86 -14.30
N PHE A 393 0.36 19.76 -14.93
CA PHE A 393 0.50 19.16 -16.26
C PHE A 393 0.46 17.62 -16.20
N MET A 394 1.02 16.98 -15.16
CA MET A 394 0.79 15.55 -14.92
C MET A 394 -0.71 15.23 -14.77
N PHE A 395 -1.45 16.06 -14.04
CA PHE A 395 -2.90 15.90 -13.90
C PHE A 395 -3.64 16.14 -15.23
N LEU A 396 -3.21 17.14 -16.01
CA LEU A 396 -3.77 17.42 -17.33
C LEU A 396 -3.55 16.27 -18.31
N ASP A 397 -2.35 15.67 -18.36
CA ASP A 397 -2.04 14.49 -19.18
C ASP A 397 -2.95 13.31 -18.81
N LEU A 398 -3.16 13.07 -17.52
CA LEU A 398 -4.06 12.01 -17.05
C LEU A 398 -5.52 12.22 -17.49
N ILE A 399 -6.03 13.45 -17.36
CA ILE A 399 -7.39 13.80 -17.83
C ILE A 399 -7.48 13.64 -19.35
N CYS A 400 -6.49 14.11 -20.10
CA CYS A 400 -6.47 14.01 -21.56
C CYS A 400 -6.44 12.55 -22.01
N CYS A 401 -5.65 11.70 -21.34
CA CYS A 401 -5.60 10.26 -21.59
C CYS A 401 -6.95 9.58 -21.30
N ALA A 402 -7.61 9.92 -20.19
CA ALA A 402 -8.94 9.41 -19.88
C ALA A 402 -9.99 9.89 -20.90
N ALA A 403 -9.91 11.14 -21.34
CA ALA A 403 -10.79 11.73 -22.34
C ALA A 403 -10.66 11.06 -23.73
N ILE A 404 -9.49 10.51 -24.08
CA ILE A 404 -9.29 9.72 -25.31
C ILE A 404 -9.94 8.33 -25.23
N ILE A 405 -9.99 7.72 -24.04
CA ILE A 405 -10.58 6.39 -23.83
C ILE A 405 -12.11 6.42 -24.00
N LEU A 406 -12.77 7.52 -23.61
CA LEU A 406 -14.23 7.63 -23.66
C LEU A 406 -14.81 7.47 -25.09
N PRO A 407 -14.32 8.18 -26.13
CA PRO A 407 -14.72 7.94 -27.51
C PRO A 407 -14.39 6.54 -28.02
N ILE A 408 -13.32 5.89 -27.55
CA ILE A 408 -12.97 4.52 -27.93
C ILE A 408 -14.02 3.54 -27.40
N ILE A 409 -14.42 3.70 -26.13
CA ILE A 409 -15.48 2.89 -25.50
C ILE A 409 -16.82 3.10 -26.23
N TRP A 410 -17.14 4.35 -26.57
CA TRP A 410 -18.38 4.66 -27.30
C TRP A 410 -18.36 4.16 -28.74
N SER A 411 -17.21 4.19 -29.42
CA SER A 411 -17.04 3.59 -30.74
C SER A 411 -17.29 2.08 -30.70
N ILE A 412 -16.76 1.38 -29.70
CA ILE A 412 -17.04 -0.05 -29.48
C ILE A 412 -18.54 -0.29 -29.26
N LYS A 413 -19.19 0.54 -28.44
CA LYS A 413 -20.63 0.44 -28.17
C LYS A 413 -21.47 0.70 -29.43
N HIS A 414 -21.10 1.70 -30.23
CA HIS A 414 -21.78 1.99 -31.50
C HIS A 414 -21.66 0.84 -32.50
N LEU A 415 -20.47 0.25 -32.62
CA LEU A 415 -20.25 -0.94 -33.44
C LEU A 415 -21.05 -2.15 -32.93
N GLU A 416 -21.26 -2.28 -31.61
CA GLU A 416 -22.08 -3.32 -30.99
C GLU A 416 -23.58 -3.11 -31.24
N ASP A 417 -24.05 -1.86 -31.14
CA ASP A 417 -25.44 -1.49 -31.42
C ASP A 417 -25.78 -1.69 -32.90
N GLY A 418 -24.88 -1.30 -33.82
CA GLY A 418 -25.02 -1.51 -35.26
C GLY A 418 -24.87 -2.97 -35.71
N ALA A 419 -24.28 -3.83 -34.88
CA ALA A 419 -24.26 -5.28 -35.07
C ALA A 419 -25.57 -5.96 -34.64
N ARG A 420 -26.37 -5.31 -33.78
CA ARG A 420 -27.66 -5.84 -33.29
C ARG A 420 -28.85 -5.50 -34.21
N SER A 421 -28.74 -4.50 -35.08
CA SER A 421 -29.78 -4.15 -36.08
C SER A 421 -29.47 -4.72 -37.48
N ASP A 422 -30.50 -5.22 -38.18
CA ASP A 422 -30.38 -6.08 -39.37
C ASP A 422 -29.88 -5.40 -40.67
N GLY A 423 -29.49 -6.23 -41.64
CA GLY A 423 -29.02 -5.93 -43.00
C GLY A 423 -27.49 -6.01 -43.15
N LYS A 424 -26.74 -5.50 -42.16
CA LYS A 424 -25.27 -5.45 -42.15
C LYS A 424 -24.63 -5.98 -40.87
N ALA A 425 -25.40 -6.72 -40.06
CA ALA A 425 -24.99 -7.24 -38.76
C ALA A 425 -23.70 -8.08 -38.81
N ALA A 426 -23.56 -8.97 -39.81
CA ALA A 426 -22.37 -9.81 -39.96
C ALA A 426 -21.09 -9.02 -40.23
N PHE A 427 -21.16 -7.98 -41.07
CA PHE A 427 -20.05 -7.09 -41.39
C PHE A 427 -19.64 -6.22 -40.19
N ASN A 428 -20.64 -5.66 -39.48
CA ASN A 428 -20.40 -4.88 -38.26
C ASN A 428 -19.82 -5.75 -37.13
N LEU A 429 -20.24 -7.02 -37.00
CA LEU A 429 -19.66 -7.98 -36.06
C LEU A 429 -18.21 -8.32 -36.38
N GLU A 430 -17.86 -8.49 -37.67
CA GLU A 430 -16.49 -8.74 -38.10
C GLU A 430 -15.59 -7.52 -37.83
N LYS A 431 -16.06 -6.32 -38.16
CA LYS A 431 -15.39 -5.04 -37.85
C LYS A 431 -15.21 -4.85 -36.33
N LEU A 432 -16.24 -5.11 -35.52
CA LEU A 432 -16.18 -5.09 -34.06
C LEU A 432 -15.10 -6.04 -33.53
N ARG A 433 -15.07 -7.30 -33.99
CA ARG A 433 -14.10 -8.30 -33.54
C ARG A 433 -12.67 -7.89 -33.89
N LEU A 434 -12.47 -7.32 -35.08
CA LEU A 434 -11.15 -6.94 -35.57
C LEU A 434 -10.60 -5.69 -34.85
N PHE A 435 -11.42 -4.65 -34.67
CA PHE A 435 -11.03 -3.38 -34.04
C PHE A 435 -11.00 -3.43 -32.50
N ARG A 436 -11.82 -4.27 -31.85
CA ARG A 436 -11.77 -4.47 -30.39
C ARG A 436 -10.37 -4.88 -29.91
N HIS A 437 -9.71 -5.80 -30.63
CA HIS A 437 -8.33 -6.20 -30.29
C HIS A 437 -7.34 -5.05 -30.46
N PHE A 438 -7.52 -4.19 -31.47
CA PHE A 438 -6.68 -3.02 -31.66
C PHE A 438 -6.88 -1.99 -30.53
N TYR A 439 -8.14 -1.72 -30.15
CA TYR A 439 -8.44 -0.80 -29.05
C TYR A 439 -7.89 -1.29 -27.71
N VAL A 440 -7.93 -2.60 -27.42
CA VAL A 440 -7.30 -3.16 -26.22
C VAL A 440 -5.78 -2.95 -26.22
N ILE A 441 -5.11 -3.13 -27.36
CA ILE A 441 -3.66 -2.86 -27.48
C ILE A 441 -3.35 -1.39 -27.24
N VAL A 442 -4.16 -0.47 -27.77
CA VAL A 442 -4.01 0.99 -27.56
C VAL A 442 -4.24 1.36 -26.09
N ILE A 443 -5.29 0.84 -25.46
CA ILE A 443 -5.58 1.09 -24.04
C ILE A 443 -4.46 0.55 -23.16
N ALA A 444 -3.97 -0.67 -23.43
CA ALA A 444 -2.85 -1.26 -22.70
C ALA A 444 -1.57 -0.43 -22.85
N TYR A 445 -1.28 0.06 -24.06
CA TYR A 445 -0.15 0.94 -24.32
C TYR A 445 -0.26 2.27 -23.55
N ILE A 446 -1.42 2.95 -23.59
CA ILE A 446 -1.64 4.20 -22.85
C ILE A 446 -1.51 3.95 -21.34
N TYR A 447 -2.11 2.89 -20.82
CA TYR A 447 -2.05 2.55 -19.40
C TYR A 447 -0.61 2.27 -18.94
N LEU A 448 0.15 1.49 -19.71
CA LEU A 448 1.53 1.13 -19.37
C LEU A 448 2.47 2.33 -19.47
N THR A 449 2.33 3.18 -20.49
CA THR A 449 3.24 4.31 -20.71
C THR A 449 2.92 5.56 -19.89
N ARG A 450 1.69 5.70 -19.38
CA ARG A 450 1.25 6.87 -18.61
C ARG A 450 1.00 6.56 -17.13
N PHE A 451 0.18 5.56 -16.85
CA PHE A 451 -0.23 5.24 -15.48
C PHE A 451 0.82 4.40 -14.75
N ALA A 452 1.31 3.33 -15.38
CA ALA A 452 2.29 2.46 -14.76
C ALA A 452 3.67 3.14 -14.59
N LYS A 453 4.10 3.97 -15.54
CA LYS A 453 5.32 4.79 -15.42
C LYS A 453 5.32 5.63 -14.14
N PHE A 454 4.24 6.38 -13.89
CA PHE A 454 4.10 7.17 -12.67
C PHE A 454 4.24 6.31 -11.41
N MET A 455 3.57 5.15 -11.37
CA MET A 455 3.67 4.22 -10.24
C MET A 455 5.10 3.67 -10.06
N PHE A 456 5.81 3.36 -11.16
CA PHE A 456 7.19 2.90 -11.10
C PHE A 456 8.12 4.00 -10.58
N ASP A 457 7.98 5.23 -11.06
CA ASP A 457 8.80 6.37 -10.61
C ASP A 457 8.66 6.65 -9.11
N GLN A 458 7.53 6.28 -8.48
CA GLN A 458 7.30 6.45 -7.04
C GLN A 458 7.69 5.23 -6.19
N THR A 459 7.89 4.06 -6.79
CA THR A 459 8.13 2.80 -6.07
C THR A 459 9.54 2.27 -6.24
N LEU A 460 10.20 2.62 -7.34
CA LEU A 460 11.55 2.17 -7.62
C LEU A 460 12.56 2.85 -6.68
N PRO A 461 13.55 2.11 -6.14
CA PRO A 461 14.65 2.72 -5.41
C PRO A 461 15.44 3.67 -6.30
N PHE A 462 16.10 4.67 -5.71
CA PHE A 462 16.84 5.74 -6.40
C PHE A 462 17.87 5.25 -7.45
N ASN A 463 18.46 4.06 -7.26
CA ASN A 463 19.43 3.46 -8.18
C ASN A 463 18.81 2.69 -9.35
N TYR A 464 17.48 2.54 -9.38
CA TYR A 464 16.73 1.81 -10.42
C TYR A 464 15.78 2.68 -11.23
N GLU A 465 15.84 4.01 -11.12
CA GLU A 465 14.95 4.92 -11.87
C GLU A 465 15.00 4.69 -13.40
N TRP A 466 16.15 4.32 -13.96
CA TRP A 466 16.31 3.94 -15.36
C TRP A 466 15.39 2.78 -15.80
N LEU A 467 14.94 1.92 -14.89
CA LEU A 467 14.08 0.78 -15.21
C LEU A 467 12.70 1.23 -15.71
N SER A 468 12.16 2.31 -15.13
CA SER A 468 10.90 2.91 -15.58
C SER A 468 11.00 3.37 -17.05
N VAL A 469 12.13 3.98 -17.41
CA VAL A 469 12.43 4.36 -18.81
C VAL A 469 12.53 3.14 -19.71
N ALA A 470 13.29 2.13 -19.31
CA ALA A 470 13.49 0.91 -20.08
C ALA A 470 12.16 0.18 -20.36
N ILE A 471 11.30 0.05 -19.35
CA ILE A 471 9.96 -0.56 -19.48
C ILE A 471 9.09 0.25 -20.43
N THR A 472 9.02 1.57 -20.24
CA THR A 472 8.17 2.47 -21.03
C THR A 472 8.56 2.46 -22.52
N GLU A 473 9.85 2.53 -22.80
CA GLU A 473 10.38 2.55 -24.17
C GLU A 473 10.29 1.17 -24.85
N THR A 474 10.52 0.09 -24.10
CA THR A 474 10.33 -1.29 -24.60
C THR A 474 8.87 -1.57 -24.91
N ALA A 475 7.95 -1.14 -24.04
CA ALA A 475 6.52 -1.20 -24.29
C ALA A 475 6.12 -0.43 -25.56
N THR A 476 6.74 0.74 -25.78
CA THR A 476 6.56 1.52 -27.00
C THR A 476 7.06 0.75 -28.23
N LEU A 477 8.26 0.15 -28.19
CA LEU A 477 8.79 -0.65 -29.29
C LEU A 477 7.89 -1.84 -29.63
N PHE A 478 7.38 -2.51 -28.60
CA PHE A 478 6.43 -3.62 -28.74
C PHE A 478 5.12 -3.15 -29.38
N PHE A 479 4.56 -2.04 -28.92
CA PHE A 479 3.36 -1.45 -29.51
C PHE A 479 3.56 -1.14 -31.00
N PHE A 480 4.65 -0.47 -31.37
CA PHE A 480 4.96 -0.13 -32.76
C PHE A 480 5.10 -1.37 -33.64
N THR A 481 5.75 -2.42 -33.12
CA THR A 481 5.97 -3.67 -33.85
C THR A 481 4.66 -4.45 -34.03
N LEU A 482 3.81 -4.54 -32.99
CA LEU A 482 2.50 -5.18 -33.08
C LEU A 482 1.55 -4.46 -34.03
N VAL A 483 1.47 -3.13 -33.94
CA VAL A 483 0.63 -2.33 -34.82
C VAL A 483 1.15 -2.42 -36.25
N GLY A 484 2.47 -2.32 -36.46
CA GLY A 484 3.08 -2.55 -37.77
C GLY A 484 2.75 -3.94 -38.33
N PHE A 485 2.82 -5.00 -37.52
CA PHE A 485 2.47 -6.34 -37.97
C PHE A 485 1.00 -6.47 -38.38
N LYS A 486 0.08 -5.84 -37.63
CA LYS A 486 -1.38 -5.86 -37.92
C LYS A 486 -1.74 -5.04 -39.15
N PHE A 487 -1.16 -3.86 -39.31
CA PHE A 487 -1.43 -2.93 -40.42
C PHE A 487 -0.40 -3.05 -41.55
N ARG A 488 0.21 -4.22 -41.74
CA ARG A 488 1.16 -4.43 -42.83
C ARG A 488 0.48 -4.35 -44.21
N PRO A 489 1.17 -3.86 -45.25
CA PRO A 489 0.66 -3.87 -46.61
C PRO A 489 0.63 -5.31 -47.16
N VAL A 490 -0.56 -5.92 -47.25
CA VAL A 490 -0.80 -7.26 -47.83
C VAL A 490 -2.14 -7.25 -48.56
N LYS A 491 -2.25 -7.96 -49.70
CA LYS A 491 -3.44 -7.99 -50.59
C LYS A 491 -4.76 -8.29 -49.87
N MET A 492 -4.74 -9.07 -48.80
CA MET A 492 -5.92 -9.41 -47.99
C MET A 492 -5.72 -9.05 -46.52
N ASN A 493 -5.36 -7.80 -46.22
CA ASN A 493 -5.36 -7.33 -44.84
C ASN A 493 -6.80 -6.97 -44.41
N PRO A 494 -7.40 -7.70 -43.44
CA PRO A 494 -8.79 -7.47 -43.03
C PRO A 494 -9.02 -6.07 -42.46
N TYR A 495 -8.00 -5.43 -41.88
CA TYR A 495 -8.12 -4.07 -41.34
C TYR A 495 -8.25 -3.00 -42.44
N LEU A 496 -7.75 -3.29 -43.65
CA LEU A 496 -7.70 -2.34 -44.78
C LEU A 496 -8.81 -2.62 -45.81
N ARG A 497 -9.23 -3.89 -45.95
CA ARG A 497 -10.29 -4.30 -46.89
C ARG A 497 -11.68 -3.82 -46.48
N LEU A 498 -12.03 -3.96 -45.20
CA LEU A 498 -13.31 -3.47 -44.64
C LEU A 498 -13.50 -1.96 -44.83
N GLN A 499 -12.43 -1.21 -45.14
CA GLN A 499 -12.44 0.23 -45.40
C GLN A 499 -12.64 0.57 -46.89
N GLN A 500 -12.33 -0.34 -47.81
CA GLN A 500 -12.59 -0.18 -49.25
C GLN A 500 -14.05 -0.48 -49.58
N ASP A 501 -14.58 -1.58 -49.03
CA ASP A 501 -15.97 -2.02 -49.26
C ASP A 501 -17.00 -0.95 -48.79
N GLU A 502 -16.66 -0.14 -47.78
CA GLU A 502 -17.50 0.93 -47.23
C GLU A 502 -17.58 2.17 -48.16
N LYS A 503 -16.52 2.48 -48.91
CA LYS A 503 -16.52 3.58 -49.90
C LYS A 503 -17.36 3.26 -51.13
N ASP A 504 -17.27 2.01 -51.60
CA ASP A 504 -18.02 1.55 -52.77
C ASP A 504 -19.52 1.42 -52.44
N GLU A 505 -19.87 1.12 -51.18
CA GLU A 505 -21.25 1.09 -50.71
C GLU A 505 -21.85 2.49 -50.42
N ASP A 506 -21.10 3.44 -49.87
CA ASP A 506 -21.60 4.81 -49.63
C ASP A 506 -21.92 5.56 -50.95
N GLU A 507 -21.19 5.26 -52.04
CA GLU A 507 -21.52 5.72 -53.39
C GLU A 507 -22.76 5.01 -53.98
N ALA A 508 -23.02 3.76 -53.60
CA ALA A 508 -24.20 2.99 -54.03
C ALA A 508 -25.48 3.32 -53.23
N VAL A 509 -25.35 3.67 -51.95
CA VAL A 509 -26.48 4.01 -51.05
C VAL A 509 -27.08 5.38 -51.37
N ALA A 510 -26.30 6.32 -51.94
CA ALA A 510 -26.82 7.59 -52.43
C ALA A 510 -27.83 7.45 -53.60
N LEU A 511 -27.88 6.28 -54.26
CA LEU A 511 -28.76 6.00 -55.41
C LEU A 511 -30.04 5.23 -55.07
N THR A 512 -30.25 4.81 -53.82
CA THR A 512 -31.40 3.98 -53.44
C THR A 512 -32.14 4.52 -52.23
N SER A 513 -32.66 5.74 -52.36
CA SER A 513 -33.81 6.18 -51.55
C SER A 513 -35.09 5.98 -52.36
N ASN A 514 -35.79 4.86 -52.14
CA ASN A 514 -37.23 4.76 -52.37
C ASN A 514 -37.81 3.63 -51.51
N GLY A 515 -38.92 3.97 -50.86
CA GLY A 515 -39.47 3.31 -49.68
C GLY A 515 -39.84 1.85 -49.89
N LEU A 516 -39.59 1.05 -48.85
CA LEU A 516 -40.07 -0.32 -48.79
C LEU A 516 -40.14 -0.90 -47.37
N PHE A 517 -40.52 -0.11 -46.35
CA PHE A 517 -40.93 -0.65 -45.05
C PHE A 517 -42.01 0.24 -44.39
N GLU A 518 -43.13 0.42 -45.10
CA GLU A 518 -44.42 0.57 -44.44
C GLU A 518 -44.91 -0.84 -44.09
N ASN A 519 -45.28 -1.05 -42.82
CA ASN A 519 -45.88 -2.26 -42.24
C ASN A 519 -44.93 -3.41 -41.84
N VAL A 520 -44.43 -3.35 -40.59
CA VAL A 520 -44.37 -4.56 -39.75
C VAL A 520 -44.81 -4.21 -38.32
N THR A 521 -45.81 -4.93 -37.83
CA THR A 521 -46.52 -4.74 -36.57
C THR A 521 -45.90 -5.54 -35.40
N LYS A 522 -45.88 -4.89 -34.23
CA LYS A 522 -45.97 -5.39 -32.83
C LYS A 522 -45.60 -6.87 -32.53
N VAL A 523 -44.59 -7.05 -31.67
CA VAL A 523 -44.36 -8.28 -30.87
C VAL A 523 -45.05 -8.16 -29.50
N GLN A 524 -45.70 -9.24 -29.05
CA GLN A 524 -46.43 -9.37 -27.78
C GLN A 524 -45.53 -9.25 -26.55
N ARG A 525 -45.99 -8.47 -25.56
CA ARG A 525 -45.51 -8.49 -24.16
C ARG A 525 -46.25 -9.60 -23.42
N ILE A 526 -45.52 -10.56 -22.86
CA ILE A 526 -46.06 -11.48 -21.84
C ILE A 526 -45.96 -10.76 -20.49
N THR A 527 -47.10 -10.47 -19.88
CA THR A 527 -47.24 -10.03 -18.49
C THR A 527 -47.30 -11.25 -17.58
N VAL A 528 -46.33 -11.38 -16.66
CA VAL A 528 -46.47 -12.22 -15.47
C VAL A 528 -47.27 -11.42 -14.45
N THR A 529 -48.37 -11.98 -13.98
CA THR A 529 -49.22 -11.41 -12.94
C THR A 529 -48.71 -11.84 -11.58
N ASP A 530 -48.69 -10.87 -10.66
CA ASP A 530 -48.39 -11.05 -9.24
C ASP A 530 -49.49 -11.88 -8.56
N GLU A 531 -49.11 -12.99 -7.91
CA GLU A 531 -49.86 -13.58 -6.81
C GLU A 531 -49.05 -13.38 -5.52
N VAL A 532 -49.30 -12.25 -4.85
CA VAL A 532 -48.96 -12.04 -3.44
C VAL A 532 -50.27 -11.97 -2.70
N ASN A 533 -50.73 -13.10 -2.18
CA ASN A 533 -51.72 -13.20 -1.11
C ASN A 533 -51.66 -14.62 -0.54
N ASP A 534 -50.82 -14.81 0.49
CA ASP A 534 -51.10 -15.69 1.63
C ASP A 534 -49.94 -15.55 2.64
N ILE A 535 -50.11 -14.65 3.61
CA ILE A 535 -49.31 -14.66 4.85
C ILE A 535 -50.27 -15.08 5.96
N PRO A 536 -50.19 -16.32 6.48
CA PRO A 536 -50.84 -16.67 7.73
C PRO A 536 -50.00 -16.09 8.88
N GLY A 537 -50.37 -14.89 9.32
CA GLY A 537 -50.03 -14.43 10.66
C GLY A 537 -50.97 -15.07 11.66
N THR A 538 -50.57 -16.13 12.35
CA THR A 538 -51.00 -16.38 13.74
C THR A 538 -50.12 -17.41 14.44
N ILE A 539 -49.82 -17.07 15.68
CA ILE A 539 -49.19 -17.88 16.72
C ILE A 539 -49.95 -19.22 16.84
N GLY A 540 -49.35 -20.30 16.37
CA GLY A 540 -49.90 -21.67 16.46
C GLY A 540 -48.77 -22.63 16.82
N GLY A 541 -49.00 -23.47 17.83
CA GLY A 541 -47.98 -24.27 18.52
C GLY A 541 -47.10 -25.10 17.59
N TYR A 542 -45.79 -24.84 17.65
CA TYR A 542 -44.79 -25.69 17.01
C TYR A 542 -44.71 -27.03 17.75
N SER A 543 -45.12 -28.10 17.07
CA SER A 543 -44.54 -29.42 17.31
C SER A 543 -43.03 -29.28 17.25
N MET A 544 -42.31 -29.57 18.34
CA MET A 544 -40.84 -29.50 18.37
C MET A 544 -40.27 -30.60 17.47
N ILE A 545 -40.08 -30.29 16.19
CA ILE A 545 -39.31 -31.14 15.28
C ILE A 545 -37.84 -31.05 15.74
N SER A 546 -37.28 -32.18 16.15
CA SER A 546 -35.86 -32.29 16.47
C SER A 546 -35.04 -32.21 15.18
N LEU A 547 -34.14 -31.23 15.08
CA LEU A 547 -33.19 -31.09 13.97
C LEU A 547 -31.98 -32.01 14.18
N ASN A 548 -31.45 -32.54 13.09
CA ASN A 548 -30.14 -33.17 13.01
C ASN A 548 -29.13 -32.15 12.44
N VAL A 549 -28.19 -31.69 13.27
CA VAL A 549 -27.26 -30.60 12.92
C VAL A 549 -25.83 -31.10 12.91
N LEU A 550 -25.10 -30.85 11.82
CA LEU A 550 -23.66 -31.14 11.71
C LEU A 550 -22.83 -29.89 12.02
N PHE A 551 -21.84 -30.00 12.89
CA PHE A 551 -20.86 -28.95 13.19
C PHE A 551 -19.47 -29.37 12.74
N ALA A 552 -18.78 -28.51 11.98
CA ALA A 552 -17.38 -28.68 11.62
C ALA A 552 -16.58 -27.40 11.90
N SER A 553 -15.58 -27.50 12.77
CA SER A 553 -14.71 -26.38 13.15
C SER A 553 -13.36 -26.40 12.42
N PHE A 554 -12.57 -25.33 12.56
CA PHE A 554 -11.16 -25.35 12.17
C PHE A 554 -10.39 -26.54 12.78
N HIS A 555 -9.46 -27.10 12.00
CA HIS A 555 -8.64 -28.24 12.42
C HIS A 555 -7.69 -27.86 13.55
N ASP A 556 -7.46 -28.78 14.48
CA ASP A 556 -6.51 -28.61 15.60
C ASP A 556 -6.73 -27.30 16.37
N SER A 557 -7.99 -26.91 16.59
CA SER A 557 -8.34 -25.66 17.26
C SER A 557 -9.49 -25.79 18.25
N GLY A 558 -9.14 -25.96 19.53
CA GLY A 558 -10.09 -25.91 20.63
C GLY A 558 -10.77 -24.54 20.78
N SER A 559 -10.12 -23.45 20.35
CA SER A 559 -10.70 -22.10 20.45
C SER A 559 -11.84 -21.86 19.45
N HIS A 560 -11.78 -22.47 18.26
CA HIS A 560 -12.83 -22.37 17.25
C HIS A 560 -14.05 -23.23 17.60
N GLN A 561 -13.83 -24.49 18.00
CA GLN A 561 -14.90 -25.33 18.56
C GLN A 561 -15.51 -24.71 19.82
N GLY A 562 -14.68 -24.08 20.67
CA GLY A 562 -15.13 -23.33 21.85
C GLY A 562 -16.09 -22.18 21.50
N SER A 563 -15.84 -21.43 20.44
CA SER A 563 -16.74 -20.40 19.92
C SER A 563 -18.10 -20.94 19.48
N MET A 564 -18.11 -22.07 18.78
CA MET A 564 -19.33 -22.71 18.31
C MET A 564 -20.08 -23.44 19.44
N SER A 565 -19.40 -23.73 20.56
CA SER A 565 -19.95 -24.54 21.65
C SER A 565 -21.22 -24.02 22.26
N LYS A 566 -21.38 -22.70 22.36
CA LYS A 566 -22.59 -22.14 22.91
C LYS A 566 -23.81 -22.43 22.05
N LEU A 567 -23.66 -22.35 20.74
CA LEU A 567 -24.73 -22.63 19.80
C LEU A 567 -25.11 -24.12 19.86
N PHE A 568 -24.14 -25.03 19.77
CA PHE A 568 -24.48 -26.45 19.79
C PHE A 568 -25.01 -26.91 21.16
N LEU A 569 -24.52 -26.37 22.29
CA LEU A 569 -25.05 -26.67 23.62
C LEU A 569 -26.46 -26.13 23.80
N LYS A 570 -26.75 -24.95 23.24
CA LYS A 570 -28.09 -24.37 23.23
C LYS A 570 -29.05 -25.25 22.44
N LEU A 571 -28.68 -25.66 21.23
CA LEU A 571 -29.49 -26.54 20.38
C LEU A 571 -29.70 -27.92 21.03
N ALA A 572 -28.66 -28.51 21.62
CA ALA A 572 -28.76 -29.77 22.35
C ALA A 572 -29.72 -29.66 23.55
N LYS A 573 -29.63 -28.57 24.33
CA LYS A 573 -30.55 -28.31 25.43
C LYS A 573 -32.01 -28.18 24.97
N SER A 574 -32.23 -27.67 23.75
CA SER A 574 -33.54 -27.58 23.11
C SER A 574 -34.02 -28.88 22.47
N GLY A 575 -33.28 -29.98 22.63
CA GLY A 575 -33.69 -31.32 22.20
C GLY A 575 -33.28 -31.71 20.77
N HIS A 576 -32.40 -30.95 20.12
CA HIS A 576 -31.90 -31.27 18.79
C HIS A 576 -30.73 -32.27 18.82
N ASN A 577 -30.60 -33.10 17.79
CA ASN A 577 -29.47 -34.01 17.66
C ASN A 577 -28.30 -33.28 17.02
N ILE A 578 -27.15 -33.31 17.69
CA ILE A 578 -25.96 -32.57 17.26
C ILE A 578 -24.86 -33.57 16.95
N THR A 579 -24.30 -33.51 15.75
CA THR A 579 -23.07 -34.21 15.37
C THR A 579 -21.94 -33.20 15.28
N ILE A 580 -20.85 -33.42 16.02
CA ILE A 580 -19.69 -32.53 16.04
C ILE A 580 -18.48 -33.28 15.52
N ILE A 581 -17.82 -32.73 14.50
CA ILE A 581 -16.53 -33.22 14.04
C ILE A 581 -15.45 -32.66 14.98
N ASP A 582 -14.96 -33.49 15.89
CA ASP A 582 -13.93 -33.10 16.83
C ASP A 582 -12.54 -33.26 16.19
N THR A 583 -11.84 -32.14 16.09
CA THR A 583 -10.47 -32.07 15.56
C THR A 583 -9.49 -31.50 16.58
N THR A 584 -9.88 -31.37 17.85
CA THR A 584 -9.09 -30.68 18.88
C THR A 584 -7.87 -31.48 19.32
N SER A 585 -6.81 -30.77 19.74
CA SER A 585 -5.60 -31.37 20.33
C SER A 585 -5.75 -31.79 21.80
N ILE A 586 -6.96 -31.70 22.37
CA ILE A 586 -7.20 -32.04 23.78
C ILE A 586 -7.16 -33.58 23.95
N LYS A 587 -6.55 -34.05 25.05
CA LYS A 587 -6.52 -35.48 25.39
C LYS A 587 -7.91 -35.95 25.79
N GLY A 588 -8.42 -36.97 25.10
CA GLY A 588 -9.77 -37.50 25.31
C GLY A 588 -10.83 -36.73 24.51
N LEU A 589 -12.02 -37.31 24.34
CA LEU A 589 -13.15 -36.57 23.77
C LEU A 589 -13.80 -35.74 24.89
N PRO A 590 -14.18 -34.49 24.63
CA PRO A 590 -14.87 -33.67 25.62
C PRO A 590 -16.24 -34.27 25.94
N ASP A 591 -16.59 -34.37 27.23
CA ASP A 591 -17.96 -34.70 27.64
C ASP A 591 -18.74 -33.40 27.87
N TYR A 592 -19.75 -33.18 27.03
CA TYR A 592 -20.62 -32.00 27.11
C TYR A 592 -21.84 -32.23 28.02
N GLY A 593 -22.06 -33.44 28.53
CA GLY A 593 -23.16 -33.76 29.44
C GLY A 593 -24.54 -33.91 28.77
N PHE A 594 -24.59 -34.06 27.45
CA PHE A 594 -25.82 -34.21 26.66
C PHE A 594 -25.79 -35.51 25.85
N LYS A 595 -26.83 -36.34 25.97
CA LYS A 595 -26.95 -37.63 25.26
C LYS A 595 -27.18 -37.49 23.76
N ASN A 596 -27.75 -36.36 23.35
CA ASN A 596 -28.05 -36.01 21.97
C ASN A 596 -26.90 -35.26 21.27
N ILE A 597 -25.70 -35.27 21.86
CA ILE A 597 -24.46 -34.82 21.20
C ILE A 597 -23.63 -36.05 20.83
N HIS A 598 -23.38 -36.21 19.53
CA HIS A 598 -22.54 -37.24 18.95
C HIS A 598 -21.21 -36.63 18.50
N LEU A 599 -20.10 -37.11 19.06
CA LEU A 599 -18.76 -36.65 18.72
C LEU A 599 -18.11 -37.62 17.72
N VAL A 600 -17.67 -37.07 16.59
CA VAL A 600 -16.94 -37.79 15.55
C VAL A 600 -15.45 -37.47 15.69
N ASP A 601 -14.65 -38.45 16.08
CA ASP A 601 -13.21 -38.28 16.31
C ASP A 601 -12.41 -38.28 15.00
N MET A 602 -12.16 -37.09 14.46
CA MET A 602 -11.38 -36.87 13.23
C MET A 602 -9.94 -36.41 13.51
N ARG A 603 -9.41 -36.64 14.71
CA ARG A 603 -8.03 -36.26 15.07
C ARG A 603 -7.01 -37.14 14.37
N CYS A 604 -5.99 -36.53 13.77
CA CYS A 604 -5.01 -37.20 12.88
C CYS A 604 -3.57 -37.27 13.44
N GLY A 605 -3.37 -37.00 14.74
CA GLY A 605 -2.10 -37.21 15.47
C GLY A 605 -0.89 -36.35 15.05
N ASN A 606 -0.96 -35.65 13.93
CA ASN A 606 0.11 -34.80 13.39
C ASN A 606 0.04 -33.36 13.95
N ASP A 607 1.20 -32.77 14.25
CA ASP A 607 1.33 -31.34 14.58
C ASP A 607 1.48 -30.53 13.28
N TYR A 608 0.36 -30.07 12.72
CA TYR A 608 0.33 -29.31 11.48
C TYR A 608 0.95 -27.92 11.64
N TYR A 609 0.83 -27.32 12.83
CA TYR A 609 1.46 -26.04 13.16
C TYR A 609 2.98 -26.10 13.07
N LYS A 610 3.58 -27.22 13.49
CA LYS A 610 5.02 -27.45 13.36
C LYS A 610 5.43 -27.72 11.90
N LYS A 611 4.68 -28.52 11.15
CA LYS A 611 4.97 -28.80 9.73
C LYS A 611 4.94 -27.53 8.87
N PHE A 612 4.04 -26.60 9.19
CA PHE A 612 3.85 -25.36 8.45
C PHE A 612 4.74 -24.20 8.95
N ASP A 613 5.53 -24.42 10.01
CA ASP A 613 6.34 -23.39 10.65
C ASP A 613 5.54 -22.12 10.98
N ILE A 614 4.44 -22.27 11.74
CA ILE A 614 3.63 -21.12 12.19
C ILE A 614 4.47 -20.12 12.99
N HIS A 615 5.63 -20.54 13.50
CA HIS A 615 6.53 -19.70 14.27
C HIS A 615 7.18 -18.63 13.42
N LYS A 616 7.61 -18.98 12.21
CA LYS A 616 8.03 -18.01 11.22
C LYS A 616 6.92 -16.99 10.91
N MET A 617 5.68 -17.46 10.72
CA MET A 617 4.53 -16.58 10.49
C MET A 617 4.23 -15.65 11.68
N VAL A 618 4.41 -16.13 12.91
CA VAL A 618 4.13 -15.39 14.15
C VAL A 618 5.20 -14.35 14.46
N TRP A 619 6.48 -14.64 14.22
CA TRP A 619 7.60 -13.82 14.69
C TRP A 619 8.37 -13.10 13.58
N GLU A 620 8.55 -13.73 12.43
CA GLU A 620 9.41 -13.23 11.35
C GLU A 620 8.60 -12.54 10.24
N ASP A 621 7.57 -13.21 9.73
CA ASP A 621 6.83 -12.74 8.57
C ASP A 621 5.90 -11.57 8.92
N MET A 622 5.82 -10.58 8.03
CA MET A 622 4.85 -9.49 8.13
C MET A 622 3.44 -10.02 7.85
N PRO A 623 2.46 -9.80 8.75
CA PRO A 623 1.09 -10.26 8.52
C PRO A 623 0.48 -9.55 7.30
N GLY A 624 -0.21 -10.32 6.46
CA GLY A 624 -0.86 -9.83 5.26
C GLY A 624 -1.73 -10.86 4.57
N PRO A 625 -2.53 -10.47 3.55
CA PRO A 625 -3.50 -11.36 2.93
C PRO A 625 -2.87 -12.64 2.35
N ILE A 626 -1.69 -12.54 1.73
CA ILE A 626 -0.97 -13.69 1.17
C ILE A 626 -0.54 -14.65 2.28
N SER A 627 0.00 -14.13 3.40
CA SER A 627 0.40 -14.95 4.55
C SER A 627 -0.79 -15.69 5.17
N LEU A 628 -1.99 -15.12 5.10
CA LEU A 628 -3.21 -15.74 5.63
C LEU A 628 -3.72 -16.89 4.75
N SER A 629 -3.53 -16.81 3.42
CA SER A 629 -3.87 -17.89 2.50
C SER A 629 -3.18 -19.21 2.85
N PHE A 630 -1.99 -19.14 3.45
CA PHE A 630 -1.20 -20.31 3.82
C PHE A 630 -1.86 -21.20 4.89
N VAL A 631 -2.74 -20.66 5.73
CA VAL A 631 -3.46 -21.47 6.72
C VAL A 631 -4.47 -22.42 6.04
N PHE A 632 -4.93 -22.11 4.82
CA PHE A 632 -5.72 -23.06 4.01
C PHE A 632 -4.90 -24.26 3.55
N ALA A 633 -3.60 -24.08 3.27
CA ALA A 633 -2.72 -25.20 2.97
C ALA A 633 -2.61 -26.18 4.15
N MET A 634 -2.55 -25.65 5.37
CA MET A 634 -2.57 -26.45 6.59
C MET A 634 -3.87 -27.27 6.69
N GLY A 635 -5.01 -26.66 6.36
CA GLY A 635 -6.31 -27.35 6.33
C GLY A 635 -6.41 -28.43 5.26
N ASP A 636 -5.84 -28.20 4.09
CA ASP A 636 -5.78 -29.20 3.01
C ASP A 636 -4.90 -30.40 3.39
N MET A 637 -3.78 -30.15 4.07
CA MET A 637 -2.94 -31.22 4.64
C MET A 637 -3.70 -32.04 5.69
N PHE A 638 -4.46 -31.38 6.56
CA PHE A 638 -5.33 -32.07 7.52
C PHE A 638 -6.39 -32.91 6.80
N LEU A 639 -7.07 -32.37 5.79
CA LEU A 639 -8.06 -33.11 5.00
C LEU A 639 -7.43 -34.37 4.38
N LYS A 640 -6.24 -34.24 3.80
CA LYS A 640 -5.50 -35.37 3.24
C LYS A 640 -5.23 -36.45 4.28
N ASP A 641 -4.66 -36.09 5.42
CA ASP A 641 -4.37 -37.05 6.49
C ASP A 641 -5.65 -37.68 7.06
N ALA A 642 -6.74 -36.90 7.17
CA ALA A 642 -8.04 -37.42 7.61
C ALA A 642 -8.60 -38.44 6.62
N LEU A 643 -8.46 -38.22 5.31
CA LEU A 643 -8.87 -39.19 4.30
C LEU A 643 -8.03 -40.47 4.35
N GLU A 644 -6.76 -40.39 4.71
CA GLU A 644 -5.87 -41.55 4.84
C GLU A 644 -6.12 -42.33 6.14
N GLN A 645 -6.27 -41.64 7.27
CA GLN A 645 -6.34 -42.26 8.60
C GLN A 645 -7.77 -42.55 9.08
N LYS A 646 -8.75 -41.80 8.57
CA LYS A 646 -10.16 -41.81 9.01
C LYS A 646 -11.13 -41.99 7.84
N SER A 647 -10.70 -42.68 6.78
CA SER A 647 -11.44 -42.88 5.53
C SER A 647 -12.90 -43.33 5.73
N ASN A 648 -13.17 -44.21 6.69
CA ASN A 648 -14.51 -44.73 6.97
C ASN A 648 -15.50 -43.67 7.50
N LEU A 649 -15.02 -42.60 8.12
CA LEU A 649 -15.88 -41.57 8.71
C LEU A 649 -16.56 -40.71 7.65
N PHE A 650 -15.92 -40.45 6.50
CA PHE A 650 -16.49 -39.58 5.47
C PHE A 650 -17.77 -40.19 4.85
N PRO A 651 -17.79 -41.47 4.42
CA PRO A 651 -19.03 -42.12 3.98
C PRO A 651 -20.10 -42.22 5.08
N GLU A 652 -19.70 -42.41 6.34
CA GLU A 652 -20.64 -42.47 7.48
C GLU A 652 -21.36 -41.13 7.69
N ILE A 653 -20.59 -40.02 7.70
CA ILE A 653 -21.15 -38.67 7.81
C ILE A 653 -22.02 -38.37 6.59
N LEU A 654 -21.52 -38.61 5.38
CA LEU A 654 -22.27 -38.36 4.14
C LEU A 654 -23.51 -39.27 4.01
N GLY A 655 -23.52 -40.45 4.63
CA GLY A 655 -24.68 -41.34 4.71
C GLY A 655 -25.78 -40.83 5.65
N THR A 656 -25.43 -40.00 6.63
CA THR A 656 -26.38 -39.43 7.61
C THR A 656 -27.21 -38.30 6.99
N GLU A 657 -28.49 -38.19 7.38
CA GLU A 657 -29.37 -37.08 6.98
C GLU A 657 -29.28 -35.93 8.00
N PHE A 658 -28.79 -34.79 7.52
CA PHE A 658 -28.69 -33.55 8.29
C PHE A 658 -29.69 -32.52 7.76
N ASP A 659 -30.39 -31.84 8.67
CA ASP A 659 -31.28 -30.72 8.34
C ASP A 659 -30.48 -29.45 8.04
N VAL A 660 -29.34 -29.26 8.70
CA VAL A 660 -28.47 -28.09 8.50
C VAL A 660 -27.02 -28.41 8.89
N VAL A 661 -26.08 -27.81 8.16
CA VAL A 661 -24.65 -27.90 8.46
C VAL A 661 -24.14 -26.54 8.90
N VAL A 662 -23.47 -26.48 10.05
CA VAL A 662 -22.82 -25.28 10.57
C VAL A 662 -21.31 -25.44 10.43
N LEU A 663 -20.74 -24.62 9.55
CA LEU A 663 -19.32 -24.66 9.20
C LEU A 663 -18.63 -23.42 9.75
N ASP A 664 -17.47 -23.61 10.35
CA ASP A 664 -16.56 -22.50 10.66
C ASP A 664 -16.12 -21.82 9.36
N ASP A 665 -16.24 -20.49 9.32
CA ASP A 665 -16.02 -19.69 8.10
C ASP A 665 -14.57 -19.69 7.63
N LEU A 666 -13.64 -20.17 8.48
CA LEU A 666 -12.23 -20.08 8.21
C LEU A 666 -11.47 -21.40 8.46
N PHE A 667 -10.72 -21.82 7.43
CA PHE A 667 -9.73 -22.91 7.46
C PHE A 667 -10.23 -24.33 7.80
N ALA A 668 -11.54 -24.53 7.97
CA ALA A 668 -12.17 -25.83 8.13
C ALA A 668 -12.28 -26.57 6.79
N VAL A 669 -11.16 -26.83 6.11
CA VAL A 669 -11.12 -27.40 4.75
C VAL A 669 -11.84 -28.77 4.65
N HIS A 670 -11.78 -29.58 5.70
CA HIS A 670 -12.57 -30.81 5.81
C HIS A 670 -14.07 -30.55 5.94
N GLY A 671 -14.47 -29.52 6.67
CA GLY A 671 -15.84 -29.04 6.76
C GLY A 671 -16.34 -28.46 5.43
N MET A 672 -15.49 -27.73 4.70
CA MET A 672 -15.80 -27.23 3.35
C MET A 672 -16.05 -28.38 2.38
N PHE A 673 -15.22 -29.43 2.43
CA PHE A 673 -15.41 -30.64 1.63
C PHE A 673 -16.76 -31.31 1.91
N LEU A 674 -17.07 -31.59 3.18
CA LEU A 674 -18.33 -32.23 3.58
C LEU A 674 -19.54 -31.34 3.26
N GLY A 675 -19.44 -30.04 3.52
CA GLY A 675 -20.48 -29.07 3.23
C GLY A 675 -20.82 -28.97 1.75
N GLU A 676 -19.81 -28.91 0.88
CA GLU A 676 -20.02 -28.89 -0.57
C GLU A 676 -20.70 -30.17 -1.08
N LEU A 677 -20.32 -31.35 -0.57
CA LEU A 677 -20.97 -32.60 -0.96
C LEU A 677 -22.41 -32.70 -0.46
N LEU A 678 -22.66 -32.40 0.83
CA LEU A 678 -24.01 -32.40 1.40
C LEU A 678 -24.93 -31.39 0.69
N TYR A 679 -24.40 -30.22 0.32
CA TYR A 679 -25.16 -29.24 -0.45
C TYR A 679 -25.46 -29.71 -1.88
N ARG A 680 -24.49 -30.32 -2.58
CA ARG A 680 -24.65 -30.77 -3.97
C ARG A 680 -25.55 -32.01 -4.09
N GLU A 681 -25.37 -32.98 -3.20
CA GLU A 681 -26.04 -34.29 -3.26
C GLU A 681 -27.39 -34.28 -2.55
N LYS A 682 -27.50 -33.60 -1.40
CA LYS A 682 -28.70 -33.64 -0.55
C LYS A 682 -29.42 -32.30 -0.40
N ARG A 683 -28.88 -31.22 -0.98
CA ARG A 683 -29.41 -29.85 -0.83
C ARG A 683 -29.49 -29.39 0.62
N THR A 684 -28.62 -29.92 1.49
CA THR A 684 -28.60 -29.51 2.90
C THR A 684 -28.12 -28.06 3.01
N PRO A 685 -28.86 -27.17 3.69
CA PRO A 685 -28.46 -25.77 3.87
C PRO A 685 -27.20 -25.65 4.73
N MET A 686 -26.33 -24.69 4.37
CA MET A 686 -25.09 -24.40 5.07
C MET A 686 -25.19 -23.06 5.81
N ILE A 687 -24.84 -23.06 7.09
CA ILE A 687 -24.65 -21.85 7.90
C ILE A 687 -23.15 -21.65 8.10
N GLN A 688 -22.63 -20.49 7.72
CA GLN A 688 -21.26 -20.10 8.02
C GLN A 688 -21.22 -19.49 9.42
N TYR A 689 -20.28 -19.92 10.25
CA TYR A 689 -20.08 -19.46 11.62
C TYR A 689 -18.73 -18.77 11.75
N GLY A 690 -18.75 -17.44 11.82
CA GLY A 690 -17.59 -16.59 11.96
C GLY A 690 -16.97 -16.64 13.34
N THR A 691 -15.90 -17.43 13.46
CA THR A 691 -15.07 -17.52 14.68
C THR A 691 -13.91 -16.53 14.68
N THR A 692 -13.73 -15.78 13.58
CA THR A 692 -12.71 -14.74 13.39
C THR A 692 -13.33 -13.49 12.75
N PHE A 693 -12.61 -12.37 12.72
CA PHE A 693 -13.07 -11.17 12.02
C PHE A 693 -12.66 -11.20 10.52
N GLN A 694 -13.30 -12.07 9.71
CA GLN A 694 -13.01 -12.17 8.27
C GLN A 694 -14.18 -11.77 7.37
N LEU A 695 -14.77 -10.65 7.75
CA LEU A 695 -15.96 -10.12 7.11
C LEU A 695 -15.73 -9.61 5.68
N GLY A 696 -14.50 -9.27 5.30
CA GLY A 696 -14.19 -8.72 3.98
C GLY A 696 -14.51 -9.67 2.82
N ILE A 697 -13.96 -10.89 2.85
CA ILE A 697 -14.10 -11.88 1.77
C ILE A 697 -15.51 -12.47 1.75
N LEU A 698 -16.06 -12.80 2.91
CA LEU A 698 -17.40 -13.35 3.00
C LEU A 698 -18.45 -12.31 2.53
N ARG A 699 -18.28 -11.03 2.87
CA ARG A 699 -19.20 -9.97 2.41
C ARG A 699 -19.06 -9.66 0.92
N SER A 700 -17.84 -9.59 0.39
CA SER A 700 -17.61 -9.36 -1.04
C SER A 700 -18.17 -10.50 -1.89
N SER A 701 -18.05 -11.75 -1.41
CA SER A 701 -18.57 -12.94 -2.06
C SER A 701 -20.09 -12.93 -2.18
N ARG A 702 -20.78 -12.24 -1.26
CA ARG A 702 -22.24 -12.05 -1.26
C ARG A 702 -22.71 -10.70 -1.81
N ALA A 703 -21.82 -9.98 -2.51
CA ALA A 703 -22.13 -8.71 -3.19
C ALA A 703 -22.67 -7.59 -2.29
N TYR A 704 -22.40 -7.60 -0.97
CA TYR A 704 -22.61 -6.37 -0.18
C TYR A 704 -21.58 -5.35 -0.65
N GLY A 705 -22.01 -4.16 -1.02
CA GLY A 705 -21.10 -3.08 -1.42
C GLY A 705 -20.10 -2.76 -0.31
N SER A 706 -18.93 -3.39 -0.33
CA SER A 706 -17.86 -3.13 0.62
C SER A 706 -17.17 -1.84 0.20
N SER A 707 -17.31 -0.78 1.00
CA SER A 707 -16.53 0.43 0.79
C SER A 707 -15.08 0.16 1.17
N PHE A 708 -14.21 -0.01 0.17
CA PHE A 708 -12.76 -0.22 0.33
C PHE A 708 -12.06 0.91 1.12
N LEU A 709 -12.75 2.03 1.32
CA LEU A 709 -12.23 3.25 1.95
C LEU A 709 -12.58 3.37 3.44
N ASN A 710 -13.56 2.59 3.93
CA ASN A 710 -14.17 2.80 5.26
C ASN A 710 -13.93 1.66 6.25
N GLU A 711 -13.31 0.55 5.85
CA GLU A 711 -13.05 -0.60 6.72
C GLU A 711 -11.61 -1.08 6.57
N PRO A 712 -10.85 -1.25 7.68
CA PRO A 712 -9.49 -1.74 7.58
C PRO A 712 -9.44 -3.17 6.99
N ALA A 713 -8.36 -3.48 6.27
CA ALA A 713 -8.07 -4.84 5.81
C ALA A 713 -7.99 -5.82 7.00
N SER A 714 -8.59 -7.01 6.85
CA SER A 714 -8.58 -8.05 7.90
C SER A 714 -7.15 -8.53 8.17
N ALA A 715 -6.34 -8.57 7.11
CA ALA A 715 -4.90 -8.81 7.15
C ALA A 715 -4.16 -7.69 6.41
N GLY A 716 -3.09 -7.17 7.01
CA GLY A 716 -2.25 -6.12 6.44
C GLY A 716 -1.07 -5.80 7.34
N PRO A 717 -0.09 -5.02 6.86
CA PRO A 717 1.10 -4.67 7.62
C PRO A 717 0.73 -4.05 8.97
N LEU A 718 1.52 -4.34 10.00
CA LEU A 718 1.31 -3.75 11.32
C LEU A 718 1.60 -2.26 11.26
N PRO A 719 0.73 -1.39 11.81
CA PRO A 719 1.04 0.03 11.91
C PRO A 719 2.31 0.26 12.75
N GLY A 720 3.09 1.28 12.42
CA GLY A 720 4.32 1.60 13.17
C GLY A 720 4.03 2.04 14.61
N ASN A 721 2.94 2.79 14.81
CA ASN A 721 2.47 3.31 16.09
C ASN A 721 0.94 3.54 16.06
N ILE A 722 0.38 4.05 17.16
CA ILE A 722 -1.06 4.35 17.29
C ILE A 722 -1.54 5.37 16.25
N ASP A 723 -0.73 6.35 15.87
CA ASP A 723 -1.10 7.38 14.89
C ASP A 723 -1.18 6.84 13.46
N SER A 724 -0.51 5.70 13.23
CA SER A 724 -0.50 4.95 11.97
C SER A 724 -1.65 3.96 11.85
N VAL A 725 -2.49 3.80 12.89
CA VAL A 725 -3.71 2.99 12.83
C VAL A 725 -4.65 3.55 11.76
N PHE A 726 -5.36 2.66 11.06
CA PHE A 726 -6.29 3.04 10.02
C PHE A 726 -7.35 4.05 10.51
N HIS A 727 -7.42 5.20 9.82
CA HIS A 727 -8.47 6.19 10.02
C HIS A 727 -9.13 6.55 8.69
N PRO A 728 -10.45 6.37 8.52
CA PRO A 728 -11.13 6.65 7.26
C PRO A 728 -11.07 8.13 6.86
N GLY A 729 -10.85 9.05 7.81
CA GLY A 729 -10.63 10.47 7.54
C GLY A 729 -9.28 10.80 6.88
N LYS A 730 -8.25 9.97 7.06
CA LYS A 730 -6.90 10.21 6.53
C LYS A 730 -6.78 9.65 5.11
N PHE A 731 -6.35 10.49 4.15
CA PHE A 731 -6.18 10.07 2.75
C PHE A 731 -5.15 8.93 2.60
N THR A 732 -4.01 9.02 3.27
CA THR A 732 -2.95 8.00 3.24
C THR A 732 -3.44 6.65 3.75
N SER A 733 -4.19 6.62 4.85
CA SER A 733 -4.84 5.40 5.37
C SER A 733 -5.79 4.79 4.33
N ARG A 734 -6.58 5.61 3.62
CA ARG A 734 -7.48 5.13 2.56
C ARG A 734 -6.73 4.52 1.37
N VAL A 735 -5.60 5.10 0.96
CA VAL A 735 -4.77 4.60 -0.15
C VAL A 735 -4.10 3.26 0.20
N ILE A 736 -3.46 3.17 1.36
CA ILE A 736 -2.83 1.93 1.84
C ILE A 736 -3.88 0.84 1.99
N ASN A 737 -5.03 1.19 2.56
CA ASN A 737 -6.13 0.24 2.76
C ASN A 737 -6.74 -0.24 1.45
N PHE A 738 -6.82 0.61 0.43
CA PHE A 738 -7.27 0.20 -0.90
C PHE A 738 -6.37 -0.90 -1.48
N TYR A 739 -5.04 -0.73 -1.38
CA TYR A 739 -4.08 -1.74 -1.84
C TYR A 739 -4.21 -3.07 -1.07
N THR A 740 -4.25 -3.02 0.26
CA THR A 740 -4.34 -4.24 1.08
C THR A 740 -5.69 -4.94 0.91
N LYS A 741 -6.80 -4.20 0.78
CA LYS A 741 -8.12 -4.77 0.45
C LYS A 741 -8.16 -5.39 -0.95
N PHE A 742 -7.48 -4.79 -1.93
CA PHE A 742 -7.38 -5.40 -3.26
C PHE A 742 -6.70 -6.78 -3.17
N LEU A 743 -5.60 -6.90 -2.44
CA LEU A 743 -4.95 -8.19 -2.20
C LEU A 743 -5.85 -9.18 -1.45
N GLU A 744 -6.56 -8.71 -0.41
CA GLU A 744 -7.49 -9.51 0.40
C GLU A 744 -8.65 -10.08 -0.43
N LEU A 745 -9.18 -9.32 -1.38
CA LEU A 745 -10.41 -9.70 -2.08
C LEU A 745 -10.19 -10.45 -3.39
N PHE A 746 -9.07 -10.18 -4.07
CA PHE A 746 -8.83 -10.77 -5.40
C PHE A 746 -7.66 -11.76 -5.40
N VAL A 747 -6.61 -11.52 -4.63
CA VAL A 747 -5.39 -12.35 -4.64
C VAL A 747 -5.49 -13.48 -3.63
N MET A 748 -5.88 -13.16 -2.39
CA MET A 748 -5.91 -14.10 -1.27
C MET A 748 -6.85 -15.29 -1.51
N PRO A 749 -8.10 -15.14 -2.03
CA PRO A 749 -8.98 -16.28 -2.33
C PRO A 749 -8.42 -17.19 -3.42
N LYS A 750 -7.85 -16.61 -4.49
CA LYS A 750 -7.21 -17.38 -5.57
C LYS A 750 -5.97 -18.11 -5.08
N ASN A 751 -5.16 -17.48 -4.24
CA ASN A 751 -4.03 -18.12 -3.63
C ASN A 751 -4.46 -19.26 -2.68
N ALA A 752 -5.52 -19.07 -1.89
CA ALA A 752 -6.09 -20.12 -1.04
C ALA A 752 -6.60 -21.32 -1.87
N GLU A 753 -7.31 -21.08 -2.99
CA GLU A 753 -7.76 -22.13 -3.92
C GLU A 753 -6.58 -22.96 -4.46
N ILE A 754 -5.47 -22.31 -4.83
CA ILE A 754 -4.24 -22.99 -5.29
C ILE A 754 -3.61 -23.82 -4.17
N LEU A 755 -3.66 -23.32 -2.93
CA LEU A 755 -3.09 -23.95 -1.75
C LEU A 755 -3.96 -25.06 -1.16
N MET A 756 -5.14 -25.34 -1.74
CA MET A 756 -6.01 -26.47 -1.37
C MET A 756 -6.15 -27.51 -2.50
N PRO A 757 -5.04 -28.11 -2.98
CA PRO A 757 -5.07 -29.02 -4.12
C PRO A 757 -5.85 -30.31 -3.83
N THR A 758 -5.82 -30.82 -2.60
CA THR A 758 -6.55 -32.05 -2.24
C THR A 758 -8.05 -31.81 -2.33
N LEU A 759 -8.56 -30.76 -1.68
CA LEU A 759 -9.97 -30.35 -1.77
C LEU A 759 -10.40 -30.16 -3.23
N ASN A 760 -9.61 -29.39 -4.00
CA ASN A 760 -9.98 -29.08 -5.37
C ASN A 760 -9.99 -30.34 -6.27
N THR A 761 -9.07 -31.28 -6.03
CA THR A 761 -9.06 -32.57 -6.74
C THR A 761 -10.30 -33.40 -6.41
N LEU A 762 -10.67 -33.49 -5.13
CA LEU A 762 -11.84 -34.24 -4.67
C LEU A 762 -13.16 -33.65 -5.19
N LEU A 763 -13.20 -32.34 -5.44
CA LEU A 763 -14.36 -31.64 -6.00
C LEU A 763 -14.25 -31.39 -7.51
N GLU A 764 -13.41 -32.17 -8.21
CA GLU A 764 -13.23 -32.15 -9.68
C GLU A 764 -12.90 -30.77 -10.27
N GLY A 765 -12.13 -29.95 -9.55
CA GLY A 765 -11.76 -28.61 -10.00
C GLY A 765 -12.89 -27.57 -9.91
N ARG A 766 -14.05 -27.93 -9.33
CA ARG A 766 -15.25 -27.09 -9.26
C ARG A 766 -15.39 -26.36 -7.92
N PHE A 767 -14.30 -26.22 -7.16
CA PHE A 767 -14.32 -25.48 -5.90
C PHE A 767 -13.84 -24.04 -6.14
N SER A 768 -14.59 -23.08 -5.61
CA SER A 768 -14.11 -21.71 -5.43
C SER A 768 -14.53 -21.23 -4.06
N LEU A 769 -13.62 -20.53 -3.37
CA LEU A 769 -13.88 -20.03 -2.04
C LEU A 769 -15.03 -19.00 -2.04
N GLN A 770 -15.09 -18.19 -3.10
CA GLN A 770 -16.17 -17.21 -3.30
C GLN A 770 -17.53 -17.88 -3.52
N ASP A 771 -17.58 -18.95 -4.32
CA ASP A 771 -18.78 -19.74 -4.58
C ASP A 771 -19.24 -20.52 -3.33
N HIS A 772 -18.30 -21.04 -2.54
CA HIS A 772 -18.61 -21.69 -1.28
C HIS A 772 -19.32 -20.74 -0.30
N PHE A 773 -18.82 -19.52 -0.14
CA PHE A 773 -19.45 -18.53 0.73
C PHE A 773 -20.77 -18.00 0.20
N SER A 774 -20.93 -17.87 -1.13
CA SER A 774 -22.19 -17.39 -1.72
C SER A 774 -23.35 -18.38 -1.55
N LYS A 775 -23.07 -19.69 -1.45
CA LYS A 775 -24.07 -20.75 -1.19
C LYS A 775 -24.58 -20.82 0.25
N SER A 776 -23.94 -20.13 1.18
CA SER A 776 -24.40 -20.14 2.57
C SER A 776 -25.83 -19.59 2.68
N ALA A 777 -26.69 -20.26 3.43
CA ALA A 777 -28.04 -19.75 3.71
C ALA A 777 -27.98 -18.57 4.70
N LEU A 778 -27.06 -18.66 5.66
CA LEU A 778 -26.93 -17.72 6.76
C LEU A 778 -25.48 -17.57 7.20
N VAL A 779 -25.17 -16.42 7.81
CA VAL A 779 -23.88 -16.15 8.44
C VAL A 779 -24.12 -15.74 9.88
N LEU A 780 -23.68 -16.58 10.82
CA LEU A 780 -23.61 -16.25 12.24
C LEU A 780 -22.18 -15.82 12.57
N THR A 781 -21.95 -14.80 13.38
CA THR A 781 -20.58 -14.38 13.73
C THR A 781 -20.42 -13.96 15.18
N GLU A 782 -19.21 -14.12 15.73
CA GLU A 782 -18.83 -13.56 17.03
C GLU A 782 -18.30 -12.12 16.97
N ALA A 783 -18.31 -11.48 15.80
CA ALA A 783 -17.82 -10.12 15.61
C ALA A 783 -18.53 -9.06 16.49
N PHE A 784 -17.80 -7.98 16.82
CA PHE A 784 -18.27 -6.85 17.64
C PHE A 784 -19.28 -5.94 16.90
N TRP A 785 -20.52 -6.40 16.80
CA TRP A 785 -21.56 -5.71 16.04
C TRP A 785 -22.03 -4.40 16.64
N GLY A 786 -22.25 -3.42 15.76
CA GLY A 786 -22.80 -2.09 16.11
C GLY A 786 -21.79 -1.16 16.78
N LEU A 787 -20.55 -1.61 16.98
CA LEU A 787 -19.48 -0.84 17.61
C LEU A 787 -18.48 -0.26 16.59
N GLY A 788 -18.51 -0.73 15.35
CA GLY A 788 -17.53 -0.39 14.31
C GLY A 788 -17.91 0.75 13.37
N LEU A 789 -17.06 0.93 12.36
CA LEU A 789 -17.32 1.82 11.24
C LEU A 789 -18.58 1.38 10.47
N PRO A 790 -19.39 2.32 9.93
CA PRO A 790 -20.57 1.97 9.13
C PRO A 790 -20.21 1.14 7.91
N ILE A 791 -20.89 0.02 7.73
CA ILE A 791 -20.61 -1.01 6.72
C ILE A 791 -21.91 -1.56 6.13
N SER A 792 -21.88 -1.95 4.85
CA SER A 792 -23.01 -2.56 4.15
C SER A 792 -23.25 -4.00 4.63
N GLN A 793 -24.50 -4.37 4.84
CA GLN A 793 -24.92 -5.66 5.38
C GLN A 793 -26.22 -6.11 4.71
N GLY A 794 -26.43 -7.42 4.63
CA GLY A 794 -27.70 -8.01 4.21
C GLY A 794 -28.43 -8.72 5.35
N ASN A 795 -29.64 -9.19 5.06
CA ASN A 795 -30.59 -9.72 6.04
C ASN A 795 -30.20 -11.11 6.59
N GLU A 796 -29.22 -11.79 5.98
CA GLU A 796 -28.79 -13.14 6.39
C GLU A 796 -27.61 -13.12 7.38
N PHE A 797 -27.13 -11.92 7.73
CA PHE A 797 -25.97 -11.73 8.57
C PHE A 797 -26.37 -11.41 10.00
N HIS A 798 -25.97 -12.26 10.96
CA HIS A 798 -26.33 -12.07 12.36
C HIS A 798 -25.12 -12.21 13.28
N ALA A 799 -24.89 -11.17 14.07
CA ALA A 799 -23.89 -11.21 15.12
C ALA A 799 -24.47 -11.84 16.38
N VAL A 800 -23.90 -12.97 16.77
CA VAL A 800 -24.33 -13.79 17.91
C VAL A 800 -23.29 -13.80 19.04
N GLY A 801 -22.18 -13.08 18.88
CA GLY A 801 -21.09 -13.02 19.87
C GLY A 801 -21.35 -12.19 21.12
N SER A 802 -22.38 -11.33 21.11
CA SER A 802 -22.64 -10.27 22.12
C SER A 802 -23.07 -10.77 23.52
N TYR A 803 -22.22 -11.55 24.17
CA TYR A 803 -22.46 -12.09 25.50
C TYR A 803 -21.22 -11.96 26.39
N CYS A 804 -21.41 -12.05 27.71
CA CYS A 804 -20.30 -12.18 28.65
C CYS A 804 -20.25 -13.57 29.29
N PRO A 805 -19.09 -14.25 29.31
CA PRO A 805 -18.96 -15.56 29.94
C PRO A 805 -19.12 -15.46 31.46
N LYS A 806 -19.73 -16.49 32.06
CA LYS A 806 -19.84 -16.60 33.52
C LYS A 806 -18.44 -16.77 34.13
N VAL A 807 -18.14 -16.00 35.18
CA VAL A 807 -16.84 -16.01 35.88
C VAL A 807 -16.83 -17.13 36.92
N GLY A 808 -15.77 -17.94 36.93
CA GLY A 808 -15.54 -18.97 37.95
C GLY A 808 -14.86 -18.42 39.21
N THR A 809 -14.43 -19.32 40.10
CA THR A 809 -13.63 -18.97 41.28
C THR A 809 -12.15 -19.12 40.99
N LEU A 810 -11.32 -18.18 41.45
CA LEU A 810 -9.86 -18.32 41.42
C LEU A 810 -9.39 -19.43 42.37
N ASN A 811 -8.23 -20.03 42.07
CA ASN A 811 -7.55 -20.87 43.05
C ASN A 811 -6.92 -19.98 44.14
N LYS A 812 -6.71 -20.54 45.33
CA LYS A 812 -6.21 -19.77 46.49
C LYS A 812 -4.85 -19.12 46.23
N GLU A 813 -3.96 -19.82 45.52
CA GLU A 813 -2.61 -19.33 45.22
C GLU A 813 -2.61 -18.04 44.38
N ILE A 814 -3.39 -18.01 43.29
CA ILE A 814 -3.50 -16.82 42.46
C ILE A 814 -4.26 -15.74 43.21
N GLU A 815 -5.33 -16.09 43.92
CA GLU A 815 -6.12 -15.13 44.70
C GLU A 815 -5.26 -14.41 45.76
N GLU A 816 -4.43 -15.14 46.51
CA GLU A 816 -3.50 -14.56 47.50
C GLU A 816 -2.44 -13.67 46.82
N PHE A 817 -1.88 -14.10 45.69
CA PHE A 817 -0.91 -13.32 44.93
C PHE A 817 -1.50 -11.99 44.42
N LEU A 818 -2.72 -12.02 43.88
CA LEU A 818 -3.42 -10.82 43.41
C LEU A 818 -3.82 -9.90 44.56
N ASN A 819 -4.19 -10.46 45.71
CA ASN A 819 -4.67 -9.70 46.86
C ASN A 819 -3.56 -9.09 47.73
N ASP A 820 -2.28 -9.22 47.36
CA ASP A 820 -1.18 -8.61 48.10
C ASP A 820 -1.45 -7.11 48.39
N PRO A 821 -1.51 -6.69 49.67
CA PRO A 821 -1.86 -5.33 50.06
C PRO A 821 -0.80 -4.29 49.65
N LYS A 822 0.44 -4.71 49.37
CA LYS A 822 1.52 -3.82 48.91
C LYS A 822 1.40 -3.48 47.42
N SER A 823 0.58 -4.23 46.67
CA SER A 823 0.45 -4.02 45.24
C SER A 823 -0.57 -2.92 44.89
N LYS A 824 -0.18 -2.05 43.94
CA LYS A 824 -1.06 -1.03 43.34
C LYS A 824 -2.08 -1.60 42.35
N GLY A 825 -1.91 -2.86 41.93
CA GLY A 825 -2.82 -3.55 41.02
C GLY A 825 -2.13 -4.65 40.22
N THR A 826 -2.89 -5.29 39.32
CA THR A 826 -2.43 -6.42 38.51
C THR A 826 -2.34 -6.06 37.04
N ILE A 827 -1.22 -6.42 36.41
CA ILE A 827 -1.03 -6.41 34.96
C ILE A 827 -1.02 -7.85 34.48
N MET A 828 -2.01 -8.22 33.66
CA MET A 828 -2.10 -9.55 33.08
C MET A 828 -1.57 -9.54 31.64
N LEU A 829 -0.85 -10.58 31.26
CA LEU A 829 -0.40 -10.81 29.89
C LEU A 829 -0.81 -12.19 29.40
N ALA A 830 -1.40 -12.25 28.21
CA ALA A 830 -1.66 -13.50 27.51
C ALA A 830 -1.70 -13.32 25.98
N PHE A 831 -0.94 -14.16 25.28
CA PHE A 831 -0.78 -14.11 23.82
C PHE A 831 -1.47 -15.29 23.11
N GLY A 832 -2.48 -15.88 23.76
CA GLY A 832 -3.25 -16.99 23.18
C GLY A 832 -2.49 -18.32 23.20
N SER A 833 -3.07 -19.33 22.55
CA SER A 833 -2.59 -20.71 22.55
C SER A 833 -1.45 -20.99 21.56
N HIS A 834 -1.37 -20.22 20.47
CA HIS A 834 -0.46 -20.50 19.35
C HIS A 834 0.81 -19.62 19.33
N VAL A 835 0.84 -18.52 20.09
CA VAL A 835 2.06 -17.73 20.28
C VAL A 835 2.96 -18.46 21.28
N ARG A 836 4.04 -19.07 20.80
CA ARG A 836 5.01 -19.78 21.64
C ARG A 836 6.17 -18.86 22.02
N TRP A 837 6.27 -18.54 23.30
CA TRP A 837 7.32 -17.68 23.86
C TRP A 837 8.69 -18.36 23.93
N GLY A 838 8.76 -19.69 23.93
CA GLY A 838 10.03 -20.44 23.99
C GLY A 838 10.95 -20.25 22.79
N ILE A 839 10.46 -19.61 21.74
CA ILE A 839 11.13 -19.37 20.44
C ILE A 839 10.93 -17.92 19.99
N ALA A 840 10.41 -17.05 20.87
CA ALA A 840 10.30 -15.63 20.56
C ALA A 840 11.71 -15.05 20.33
N PRO A 841 11.86 -14.05 19.44
CA PRO A 841 13.12 -13.34 19.27
C PRO A 841 13.67 -12.83 20.60
N GLN A 842 14.98 -13.00 20.82
CA GLN A 842 15.61 -12.70 22.11
C GLN A 842 15.40 -11.23 22.54
N HIS A 843 15.41 -10.29 21.58
CA HIS A 843 15.19 -8.87 21.87
C HIS A 843 13.79 -8.60 22.47
N LEU A 844 12.74 -9.30 21.99
CA LEU A 844 11.39 -9.18 22.54
C LEU A 844 11.32 -9.76 23.95
N PHE A 845 11.97 -10.89 24.15
CA PHE A 845 12.08 -11.53 25.45
C PHE A 845 12.73 -10.58 26.47
N ASP A 846 13.88 -10.02 26.12
CA ASP A 846 14.64 -9.11 26.99
C ASP A 846 13.87 -7.81 27.25
N ALA A 847 13.13 -7.30 26.25
CA ALA A 847 12.29 -6.11 26.40
C ALA A 847 11.17 -6.32 27.42
N TYR A 848 10.40 -7.41 27.32
CA TYR A 848 9.29 -7.68 28.24
C TYR A 848 9.76 -7.96 29.66
N PHE A 849 10.71 -8.88 29.85
CA PHE A 849 11.23 -9.18 31.18
C PHE A 849 11.97 -7.98 31.78
N GLY A 850 12.73 -7.24 30.98
CA GLY A 850 13.38 -6.00 31.41
C GLY A 850 12.38 -4.94 31.87
N ALA A 851 11.20 -4.85 31.25
CA ALA A 851 10.13 -3.96 31.68
C ALA A 851 9.45 -4.45 32.96
N PHE A 852 9.17 -5.75 33.09
CA PHE A 852 8.50 -6.32 34.27
C PHE A 852 9.29 -6.16 35.55
N GLU A 853 10.61 -6.30 35.49
CA GLU A 853 11.48 -6.10 36.65
C GLU A 853 11.45 -4.65 37.16
N ASN A 854 11.13 -3.67 36.30
CA ASN A 854 10.98 -2.27 36.72
C ASN A 854 9.62 -1.97 37.40
N LEU A 855 8.61 -2.85 37.27
CA LEU A 855 7.23 -2.61 37.71
C LEU A 855 6.94 -3.28 39.07
N THR A 856 7.86 -3.14 40.03
CA THR A 856 7.79 -3.83 41.34
C THR A 856 6.57 -3.49 42.20
N ASP A 857 5.92 -2.34 41.96
CA ASP A 857 4.69 -1.92 42.63
C ASP A 857 3.44 -2.72 42.17
N TYR A 858 3.53 -3.47 41.07
CA TYR A 858 2.41 -4.18 40.46
C TYR A 858 2.62 -5.69 40.48
N ARG A 859 1.52 -6.45 40.55
CA ARG A 859 1.56 -7.90 40.34
C ARG A 859 1.48 -8.18 38.85
N ILE A 860 2.44 -8.94 38.32
CA ILE A 860 2.47 -9.32 36.92
C ILE A 860 2.09 -10.79 36.81
N VAL A 861 1.01 -11.08 36.08
CA VAL A 861 0.64 -12.46 35.74
C VAL A 861 0.85 -12.65 34.26
N PHE A 862 1.81 -13.49 33.90
CA PHE A 862 2.12 -13.77 32.50
C PHE A 862 1.81 -15.23 32.17
N SER A 863 0.80 -15.43 31.31
CA SER A 863 0.55 -16.73 30.68
C SER A 863 1.67 -17.02 29.68
N TYR A 864 2.64 -17.82 30.11
CA TYR A 864 3.94 -18.00 29.50
C TYR A 864 4.25 -19.49 29.30
N ASN A 865 4.49 -19.87 28.04
CA ASN A 865 4.80 -21.23 27.60
C ASN A 865 6.26 -21.39 27.12
N GLY A 866 7.16 -20.50 27.57
CA GLY A 866 8.57 -20.54 27.19
C GLY A 866 9.46 -21.28 28.18
N LYS A 867 10.78 -21.12 28.03
CA LYS A 867 11.78 -21.76 28.90
C LYS A 867 11.65 -21.27 30.35
N PRO A 868 11.84 -22.13 31.36
CA PRO A 868 11.84 -21.72 32.75
C PRO A 868 12.81 -20.55 32.98
N LYS A 869 12.36 -19.56 33.74
CA LYS A 869 13.13 -18.35 34.06
C LYS A 869 12.87 -17.98 35.51
N GLU A 870 13.94 -17.71 36.24
CA GLU A 870 13.84 -17.07 37.55
C GLU A 870 13.40 -15.62 37.37
N VAL A 871 12.32 -15.25 38.07
CA VAL A 871 11.71 -13.93 38.04
C VAL A 871 11.52 -13.43 39.47
N SER A 872 11.44 -12.11 39.63
CA SER A 872 11.14 -11.51 40.92
C SER A 872 9.76 -11.94 41.48
N LYS A 873 9.61 -11.91 42.82
CA LYS A 873 8.41 -12.38 43.54
C LYS A 873 7.10 -11.65 43.18
N HIS A 874 7.16 -10.49 42.51
CA HIS A 874 5.98 -9.77 42.01
C HIS A 874 5.54 -10.25 40.63
N ILE A 875 6.25 -11.20 40.02
CA ILE A 875 5.96 -11.78 38.71
C ILE A 875 5.58 -13.25 38.89
N MET A 876 4.43 -13.63 38.36
CA MET A 876 3.95 -14.99 38.29
C MET A 876 3.92 -15.45 36.83
N LEU A 877 4.75 -16.45 36.52
CA LEU A 877 4.71 -17.15 35.24
C LEU A 877 3.82 -18.39 35.38
N SER A 878 2.80 -18.51 34.53
CA SER A 878 1.95 -19.70 34.47
C SER A 878 1.86 -20.20 33.04
N SER A 879 1.93 -21.52 32.83
CA SER A 879 1.69 -22.11 31.50
C SER A 879 0.25 -21.90 31.02
N TRP A 880 -0.69 -21.74 31.96
CA TRP A 880 -2.08 -21.40 31.70
C TRP A 880 -2.67 -20.60 32.88
N ALA A 881 -2.95 -19.32 32.65
CA ALA A 881 -3.58 -18.47 33.66
C ALA A 881 -5.12 -18.50 33.51
N PRO A 882 -5.91 -18.50 34.60
CA PRO A 882 -7.37 -18.37 34.53
C PRO A 882 -7.76 -16.93 34.13
N GLN A 883 -7.60 -16.62 32.85
CA GLN A 883 -7.66 -15.28 32.28
C GLN A 883 -8.95 -14.56 32.61
N LYS A 884 -10.09 -15.19 32.34
CA LYS A 884 -11.42 -14.62 32.62
C LYS A 884 -11.58 -14.24 34.09
N GLU A 885 -11.16 -15.10 35.01
CA GLU A 885 -11.24 -14.84 36.46
C GLU A 885 -10.28 -13.72 36.91
N ILE A 886 -9.04 -13.71 36.41
CA ILE A 886 -8.07 -12.64 36.71
C ILE A 886 -8.55 -11.30 36.16
N LEU A 887 -9.06 -11.26 34.92
CA LEU A 887 -9.57 -10.03 34.33
C LEU A 887 -10.74 -9.43 35.11
N ASN A 888 -11.60 -10.27 35.69
CA ASN A 888 -12.73 -9.84 36.52
C ASN A 888 -12.33 -9.56 37.98
N HIS A 889 -11.06 -9.75 38.36
CA HIS A 889 -10.59 -9.43 39.70
C HIS A 889 -10.51 -7.90 39.92
N PRO A 890 -10.99 -7.35 41.05
CA PRO A 890 -11.07 -5.89 41.26
C PRO A 890 -9.75 -5.13 41.16
N LYS A 891 -8.61 -5.80 41.43
CA LYS A 891 -7.27 -5.21 41.35
C LYS A 891 -6.66 -5.19 39.94
N THR A 892 -7.30 -5.81 38.95
CA THR A 892 -6.75 -5.87 37.59
C THR A 892 -6.84 -4.52 36.90
N LYS A 893 -5.68 -4.04 36.41
CA LYS A 893 -5.51 -2.70 35.83
C LYS A 893 -5.30 -2.73 34.33
N ILE A 894 -4.51 -3.68 33.82
CA ILE A 894 -4.14 -3.77 32.41
C ILE A 894 -4.22 -5.21 31.95
N PHE A 895 -4.71 -5.41 30.73
CA PHE A 895 -4.50 -6.62 29.98
C PHE A 895 -3.63 -6.35 28.74
N ILE A 896 -2.49 -7.03 28.64
CA ILE A 896 -1.63 -7.02 27.46
C ILE A 896 -1.94 -8.27 26.64
N SER A 897 -2.38 -8.07 25.40
CA SER A 897 -2.94 -9.14 24.58
C SER A 897 -2.44 -9.09 23.14
N HIS A 898 -2.33 -10.27 22.54
CA HIS A 898 -2.21 -10.45 21.10
C HIS A 898 -3.46 -10.05 20.29
N SER A 899 -4.56 -9.64 20.93
CA SER A 899 -5.80 -9.20 20.26
C SER A 899 -6.58 -10.30 19.52
N GLY A 900 -6.50 -11.55 19.98
CA GLY A 900 -7.42 -12.60 19.50
C GLY A 900 -8.87 -12.32 19.91
N LEU A 901 -9.82 -12.57 18.99
CA LEU A 901 -11.26 -12.23 19.14
C LEU A 901 -11.87 -12.66 20.49
N LYS A 902 -11.51 -13.84 20.98
CA LYS A 902 -12.05 -14.40 22.23
C LYS A 902 -11.52 -13.64 23.45
N SER A 903 -10.20 -13.39 23.48
CA SER A 903 -9.56 -12.62 24.56
C SER A 903 -10.02 -11.17 24.58
N THR A 904 -10.29 -10.58 23.41
CA THR A 904 -10.84 -9.22 23.32
C THR A 904 -12.31 -9.16 23.77
N ASN A 905 -13.10 -10.22 23.59
CA ASN A 905 -14.44 -10.32 24.18
C ASN A 905 -14.38 -10.44 25.73
N GLU A 906 -13.53 -11.31 26.27
CA GLU A 906 -13.40 -11.50 27.71
C GLU A 906 -13.01 -10.21 28.46
N VAL A 907 -12.08 -9.44 27.90
CA VAL A 907 -11.64 -8.18 28.50
C VAL A 907 -12.65 -7.05 28.31
N LEU A 908 -13.39 -7.03 27.18
CA LEU A 908 -14.52 -6.13 27.00
C LEU A 908 -15.58 -6.36 28.08
N CYS A 909 -15.86 -7.62 28.38
CA CYS A 909 -16.74 -8.02 29.46
C CYS A 909 -16.21 -7.64 30.85
N ALA A 910 -14.91 -7.78 31.10
CA ALA A 910 -14.30 -7.37 32.36
C ALA A 910 -14.24 -5.84 32.54
N GLY A 911 -14.27 -5.07 31.43
CA GLY A 911 -14.14 -3.61 31.46
C GLY A 911 -12.75 -3.13 31.84
N VAL A 912 -11.70 -3.89 31.48
CA VAL A 912 -10.30 -3.58 31.81
C VAL A 912 -9.60 -2.94 30.59
N PRO A 913 -8.81 -1.86 30.77
CA PRO A 913 -8.01 -1.27 29.69
C PRO A 913 -7.00 -2.24 29.04
N LEU A 914 -6.71 -2.00 27.75
CA LEU A 914 -5.94 -2.90 26.89
C LEU A 914 -4.64 -2.31 26.37
N ILE A 915 -3.63 -3.15 26.23
CA ILE A 915 -2.45 -2.90 25.39
C ILE A 915 -2.36 -4.05 24.39
N LEU A 916 -2.33 -3.73 23.09
CA LEU A 916 -2.46 -4.71 22.02
C LEU A 916 -1.17 -4.82 21.24
N MET A 917 -0.63 -6.03 21.14
CA MET A 917 0.52 -6.36 20.28
C MET A 917 0.10 -7.50 19.34
N PRO A 918 -0.52 -7.20 18.19
CA PRO A 918 -0.95 -8.23 17.26
C PRO A 918 0.25 -9.01 16.72
N CYS A 919 0.09 -10.33 16.64
CA CYS A 919 1.14 -11.23 16.15
C CYS A 919 0.86 -11.69 14.70
N PHE A 920 -0.36 -12.15 14.40
CA PHE A 920 -0.71 -12.71 13.08
C PHE A 920 -2.24 -12.73 12.87
N ALA A 921 -2.69 -13.12 11.67
CA ALA A 921 -4.12 -13.27 11.32
C ALA A 921 -4.98 -12.01 11.59
N ASP A 922 -6.20 -12.19 12.08
CA ASP A 922 -7.22 -11.15 12.33
C ASP A 922 -6.88 -10.23 13.52
N GLN A 923 -5.84 -10.55 14.27
CA GLN A 923 -5.39 -9.80 15.44
C GLN A 923 -5.06 -8.35 15.12
N LYS A 924 -4.52 -8.08 13.93
CA LYS A 924 -4.22 -6.72 13.47
C LYS A 924 -5.51 -5.91 13.33
N TYR A 925 -6.51 -6.47 12.65
CA TYR A 925 -7.83 -5.83 12.51
C TYR A 925 -8.45 -5.56 13.89
N ASN A 926 -8.47 -6.57 14.77
CA ASN A 926 -9.01 -6.42 16.12
C ASN A 926 -8.25 -5.31 16.86
N SER A 927 -6.92 -5.24 16.73
CA SER A 927 -6.11 -4.20 17.37
C SER A 927 -6.44 -2.79 16.87
N GLU A 928 -6.61 -2.62 15.56
CA GLU A 928 -6.98 -1.34 14.96
C GLU A 928 -8.40 -0.92 15.36
N PHE A 929 -9.34 -1.87 15.41
CA PHE A 929 -10.70 -1.63 15.85
C PHE A 929 -10.77 -1.13 17.30
N PHE A 930 -10.08 -1.82 18.20
CA PHE A 930 -10.03 -1.45 19.62
C PHE A 930 -9.29 -0.12 19.83
N SER A 931 -8.25 0.14 19.02
CA SER A 931 -7.50 1.39 19.06
C SER A 931 -8.31 2.58 18.53
N TYR A 932 -9.05 2.39 17.43
CA TYR A 932 -9.91 3.41 16.81
C TYR A 932 -10.97 3.93 17.78
N LEU A 933 -11.52 3.03 18.60
CA LEU A 933 -12.54 3.39 19.58
C LEU A 933 -11.96 3.99 20.88
N GLY A 934 -10.62 4.09 20.99
CA GLY A 934 -9.94 5.00 21.93
C GLY A 934 -9.69 4.45 23.34
N TYR A 935 -9.63 3.13 23.52
CA TYR A 935 -9.49 2.48 24.83
C TYR A 935 -8.32 1.50 24.94
N SER A 936 -7.60 1.24 23.84
CA SER A 936 -6.36 0.47 23.85
C SER A 936 -5.15 1.31 23.44
N GLU A 937 -3.97 0.85 23.84
CA GLU A 937 -2.70 1.25 23.21
C GLU A 937 -2.22 0.15 22.24
N PHE A 938 -1.38 0.54 21.29
CA PHE A 938 -0.87 -0.36 20.24
C PHE A 938 0.66 -0.51 20.34
N MET A 939 1.15 -1.74 20.23
CA MET A 939 2.58 -2.05 20.20
C MET A 939 2.93 -2.88 18.96
N ASN A 940 3.95 -2.43 18.23
CA ASN A 940 4.46 -3.14 17.06
C ASN A 940 5.59 -4.10 17.46
N LYS A 941 5.36 -5.41 17.31
CA LYS A 941 6.33 -6.46 17.68
C LYS A 941 7.70 -6.34 16.99
N TYR A 942 7.82 -5.62 15.86
CA TYR A 942 9.10 -5.47 15.14
C TYR A 942 9.96 -4.32 15.67
N THR A 943 9.39 -3.38 16.41
CA THR A 943 10.07 -2.17 16.91
C THR A 943 10.06 -2.06 18.42
N LEU A 944 9.58 -3.10 19.12
CA LEU A 944 9.40 -3.09 20.56
C LEU A 944 10.73 -3.04 21.33
N THR A 945 10.81 -2.11 22.28
CA THR A 945 11.87 -2.04 23.29
C THR A 945 11.28 -2.02 24.69
N LYS A 946 12.11 -2.19 25.71
CA LYS A 946 11.72 -2.08 27.12
C LYS A 946 11.04 -0.73 27.40
N GLU A 947 11.59 0.35 26.85
CA GLU A 947 11.14 1.72 27.05
C GLU A 947 9.74 1.92 26.47
N ILE A 948 9.47 1.38 25.27
CA ILE A 948 8.16 1.46 24.62
C ILE A 948 7.11 0.69 25.45
N ILE A 949 7.46 -0.48 26.00
CA ILE A 949 6.55 -1.27 26.85
C ILE A 949 6.20 -0.47 28.12
N LEU A 950 7.22 0.07 28.81
CA LEU A 950 7.02 0.87 30.01
C LEU A 950 6.19 2.12 29.72
N GLN A 951 6.49 2.83 28.62
CA GLN A 951 5.75 4.02 28.21
C GLN A 951 4.26 3.71 27.98
N ASN A 952 3.94 2.62 27.26
CA ASN A 952 2.55 2.22 27.02
C ASN A 952 1.84 1.83 28.33
N ILE A 953 2.51 1.09 29.21
CA ILE A 953 1.96 0.71 30.52
C ILE A 953 1.67 1.97 31.35
N HIS A 954 2.63 2.89 31.47
CA HIS A 954 2.43 4.14 32.20
C HIS A 954 1.31 4.98 31.60
N LYS A 955 1.26 5.12 30.26
CA LYS A 955 0.18 5.84 29.57
C LYS A 955 -1.20 5.29 29.89
N VAL A 956 -1.35 3.97 30.01
CA VAL A 956 -2.63 3.35 30.41
C VAL A 956 -2.91 3.55 31.90
N LEU A 957 -1.90 3.43 32.77
CA LEU A 957 -2.07 3.61 34.21
C LEU A 957 -2.42 5.06 34.57
N ASP A 958 -1.75 6.04 33.96
CA ASP A 958 -1.96 7.47 34.19
C ASP A 958 -3.37 7.91 33.77
N ASN A 959 -3.96 7.24 32.77
CA ASN A 959 -5.30 7.48 32.25
C ASN A 959 -6.29 6.34 32.57
N PHE A 960 -6.02 5.57 33.63
CA PHE A 960 -6.72 4.31 33.89
C PHE A 960 -8.23 4.48 34.04
N GLU A 961 -8.68 5.43 34.86
CA GLU A 961 -10.11 5.64 35.11
C GLU A 961 -10.85 6.07 33.85
N GLU A 962 -10.27 6.95 33.03
CA GLU A 962 -10.85 7.37 31.75
C GLU A 962 -10.99 6.17 30.80
N LYS A 963 -9.92 5.39 30.61
CA LYS A 963 -9.93 4.21 29.75
C LYS A 963 -10.91 3.14 30.26
N LYS A 964 -11.01 2.95 31.57
CA LYS A 964 -11.98 2.04 32.19
C LYS A 964 -13.42 2.49 31.95
N GLN A 965 -13.74 3.77 32.13
CA GLN A 965 -15.08 4.29 31.86
C GLN A 965 -15.47 4.15 30.37
N LYS A 966 -14.52 4.38 29.45
CA LYS A 966 -14.72 4.10 28.02
C LYS A 966 -15.03 2.62 27.80
N MET A 967 -14.24 1.71 28.35
CA MET A 967 -14.48 0.27 28.25
C MET A 967 -15.87 -0.14 28.76
N LEU A 968 -16.31 0.40 29.90
CA LEU A 968 -17.63 0.13 30.47
C LEU A 968 -18.77 0.66 29.58
N LYS A 969 -18.59 1.84 28.97
CA LYS A 969 -19.55 2.39 28.00
C LYS A 969 -19.70 1.48 26.79
N ILE A 970 -18.60 1.01 26.22
CA ILE A 970 -18.65 0.15 25.04
C ILE A 970 -19.18 -1.24 25.38
N ARG A 971 -18.85 -1.77 26.56
CA ARG A 971 -19.47 -2.98 27.09
C ARG A 971 -21.00 -2.84 27.17
N SER A 972 -21.52 -1.69 27.61
CA SER A 972 -22.96 -1.46 27.65
C SER A 972 -23.60 -1.53 26.26
N MET A 973 -22.98 -0.91 25.26
CA MET A 973 -23.43 -0.96 23.86
C MET A 973 -23.29 -2.37 23.25
N TYR A 974 -22.26 -3.11 23.64
CA TYR A 974 -22.03 -4.48 23.20
C TYR A 974 -23.14 -5.42 23.66
N LEU A 975 -23.58 -5.27 24.91
CA LEU A 975 -24.60 -6.08 25.56
C LEU A 975 -26.03 -5.59 25.30
N ASP A 976 -26.20 -4.39 24.72
CA ASP A 976 -27.50 -3.83 24.37
C ASP A 976 -28.11 -4.57 23.18
N LYS A 977 -28.81 -5.67 23.48
CA LYS A 977 -29.49 -6.55 22.53
C LYS A 977 -30.93 -6.76 22.95
N VAL A 978 -31.85 -6.64 21.99
CA VAL A 978 -33.30 -6.84 22.20
C VAL A 978 -33.62 -8.31 22.50
N ILE A 979 -32.88 -9.22 21.87
CA ILE A 979 -33.02 -10.68 22.02
C ILE A 979 -31.66 -11.22 22.45
N ASP A 980 -31.64 -12.20 23.36
CA ASP A 980 -30.40 -12.89 23.71
C ASP A 980 -29.74 -13.46 22.43
N PRO A 981 -28.44 -13.24 22.21
CA PRO A 981 -27.78 -13.65 20.97
C PRO A 981 -27.89 -15.15 20.67
N MET A 982 -27.95 -16.01 21.69
CA MET A 982 -28.08 -17.46 21.50
C MET A 982 -29.53 -17.87 21.23
N ASP A 983 -30.51 -17.18 21.81
CA ASP A 983 -31.92 -17.36 21.43
C ASP A 983 -32.14 -16.96 19.96
N LEU A 984 -31.51 -15.86 19.52
CA LEU A 984 -31.55 -15.43 18.12
C LEU A 984 -30.86 -16.44 17.18
N ALA A 985 -29.68 -16.93 17.57
CA ALA A 985 -28.96 -17.94 16.80
C ALA A 985 -29.78 -19.24 16.65
N GLU A 986 -30.41 -19.69 17.73
CA GLU A 986 -31.31 -20.85 17.72
C GLU A 986 -32.53 -20.62 16.81
N PHE A 987 -33.15 -19.44 16.88
CA PHE A 987 -34.28 -19.08 16.02
C PHE A 987 -33.91 -19.21 14.54
N TYR A 988 -32.76 -18.67 14.12
CA TYR A 988 -32.33 -18.77 12.73
C TYR A 988 -31.91 -20.19 12.31
N ALA A 989 -31.29 -20.95 13.20
CA ALA A 989 -30.99 -22.35 12.96
C ALA A 989 -32.27 -23.17 12.70
N LYS A 990 -33.37 -22.85 13.41
CA LYS A 990 -34.69 -23.48 13.22
C LYS A 990 -35.44 -22.98 11.97
N GLY A 991 -35.46 -21.67 11.75
CA GLY A 991 -36.25 -21.03 10.70
C GLY A 991 -35.84 -21.42 9.28
N ASN A 992 -34.58 -21.83 9.05
CA ASN A 992 -34.11 -22.25 7.73
C ASN A 992 -34.77 -23.53 7.19
N ARG A 993 -35.47 -24.31 8.03
CA ARG A 993 -36.32 -25.41 7.53
C ARG A 993 -37.65 -24.90 6.93
N LEU A 994 -38.18 -23.78 7.43
CA LEU A 994 -39.48 -23.20 7.03
C LEU A 994 -39.40 -22.23 5.85
N VAL A 995 -38.21 -21.75 5.49
CA VAL A 995 -37.99 -20.86 4.33
C VAL A 995 -37.70 -21.66 3.05
N LEU A 996 -37.49 -22.97 3.17
CA LEU A 996 -37.20 -23.91 2.08
C LEU A 996 -38.35 -24.89 1.77
N GLU A 997 -39.38 -24.95 2.63
CA GLU A 997 -40.72 -25.46 2.31
C GLU A 997 -41.55 -24.34 1.70
#